data_AF-A0A8B8CCA3-F1
#
_entry.id   AF-A0A8B8CCA3-F1
#
_cell.length_a   1.000
_cell.length_b   1.000
_cell.length_c   1.000
_cell.angle_alpha   90.00
_cell.angle_beta   90.00
_cell.angle_gamma   90.00
#
_symmetry.space_group_name_H-M   'P 1'
#
loop_
_entity.id
_entity.type
_entity.pdbx_description
1 polymer ?
#
loop_
_entity_poly.entity_id
_entity_poly.type
_entity_poly.pdbx_seq_one_letter_code
_entity_poly.pdbx_strand_id
1 'polypeptide(L)'
;MRSKKGSWPKCAEERPLRPLKEERPLRSSKEDRPPRTFNSQVAREEFRDVWSAETDSDDELSSWDEDVEYRSYTVKKRHGGQQRFLQKSFICLLILAVIIIAVLAGVIVWQYFQKSKPEEACYSSECVQASAYILGKMDQTVDPCQDFYRYTCGNWMRTTKIPASRSRYNIFSEIEDQNKEKVRTILEKPSAMFMNNHSTAIEKAKTYYKLCMDETRIEKQGVDPVIKLIRDLHSWPLTSSHGLTWTETSWDFLRALATNHVTGFSALFSISVSVDDKNSSQYIIEFEQSGLSLASREEYFSNHSNYKKIRQGFLDFGVRIGELLGEDNSTVLKGMTAIYNLESQLAKIHVPQEELLDPAKTYHKMTVAEFQNLIGSSIDLSQYLRKVFGRDLGDASVLVYTPKYFRELGSVLDKTPKSTLASYLVWTAVNTQVGYFPNSFVEASFLLSQAESGVHAVDPRWQRCVSKVNAAFGYATSALYVQDYFAKESKSKVLAIVKEIEEAFIRGIPLVAWMDDKTREIAIEKVRKIVQMIGYPDWILDTVQLDMYYQNVTLVPMEFLQSHLNIRREAVRRNHRKLGTVPDRLEWHMMPVDTNAYYSQSNNQIVFPAGILQRPFFTPSFPMSFNFGTTGMIIGHEMTHGFDNKGRHYDKYGNLNNWWTDQSASSFHSQTSCMVRQYSNYTAEKTHLKGERVLGENIADNGGLKTAYAAYKQWERSQGSAEVKSLPGLSLTQEQLFFVGFGQLWCSYYTPQYTKQAILTDEHTISKFRTIGVVSNSGDFARAFQCAPNTPMNPQTKCQVW
;
A
#
# COMPACT_ATOMS: atom_id res chain seq x y z
N MET A 1 43.17 -36.89 38.89
CA MET A 1 43.43 -36.28 40.22
C MET A 1 42.36 -35.19 40.39
N ARG A 2 41.48 -35.11 41.41
CA ARG A 2 41.63 -35.09 42.90
C ARG A 2 42.65 -34.02 43.35
N SER A 3 42.39 -33.05 44.24
CA SER A 3 41.17 -32.56 44.97
C SER A 3 41.46 -31.11 45.52
N LYS A 4 40.91 -30.45 46.58
CA LYS A 4 40.13 -30.84 47.79
C LYS A 4 39.59 -29.62 48.64
N LYS A 5 38.30 -29.22 48.52
CA LYS A 5 37.53 -28.31 49.45
C LYS A 5 37.96 -26.80 49.46
N GLY A 6 37.25 -25.83 50.07
CA GLY A 6 35.97 -25.71 50.84
C GLY A 6 35.69 -24.21 51.15
N SER A 7 34.73 -23.72 51.96
CA SER A 7 33.53 -24.25 52.67
C SER A 7 32.70 -23.08 53.29
N TRP A 8 31.41 -23.27 53.61
CA TRP A 8 30.45 -22.24 54.11
C TRP A 8 30.41 -22.02 55.64
N PRO A 9 29.85 -20.90 56.13
CA PRO A 9 28.56 -20.88 56.87
C PRO A 9 27.54 -19.87 56.25
N LYS A 10 26.19 -19.92 56.38
CA LYS A 10 25.22 -20.11 57.51
C LYS A 10 25.16 -18.94 58.53
N CYS A 11 24.01 -18.49 59.07
CA CYS A 11 22.58 -18.46 58.66
C CYS A 11 21.72 -17.70 59.72
N ALA A 12 20.83 -16.77 59.31
CA ALA A 12 19.69 -16.17 60.05
C ALA A 12 18.87 -15.32 59.03
N GLU A 13 17.53 -15.41 58.86
CA GLU A 13 16.41 -14.92 59.70
C GLU A 13 16.34 -13.36 59.78
N GLU A 14 15.20 -12.67 59.55
CA GLU A 14 13.81 -13.11 59.26
C GLU A 14 12.93 -12.01 58.58
N ARG A 15 11.84 -12.45 57.91
CA ARG A 15 10.57 -11.71 57.58
C ARG A 15 10.55 -10.53 56.56
N PRO A 16 9.35 -10.18 55.99
CA PRO A 16 9.21 -9.31 54.82
C PRO A 16 8.53 -7.94 55.08
N LEU A 17 8.75 -6.97 54.18
CA LEU A 17 8.01 -5.70 54.15
C LEU A 17 6.69 -5.80 53.36
N ARG A 18 5.63 -5.19 53.91
CA ARG A 18 4.29 -5.07 53.30
C ARG A 18 4.12 -3.71 52.59
N PRO A 19 3.13 -3.55 51.69
CA PRO A 19 2.93 -2.30 50.95
C PRO A 19 2.50 -1.13 51.84
N LEU A 20 2.91 0.08 51.46
CA LEU A 20 2.45 1.33 52.06
C LEU A 20 0.98 1.59 51.73
N LYS A 21 0.27 2.23 52.67
CA LYS A 21 -1.14 2.59 52.56
C LYS A 21 -1.37 4.06 52.91
N GLU A 22 -2.48 4.56 52.41
CA GLU A 22 -3.08 5.89 52.52
C GLU A 22 -2.84 6.66 53.83
N GLU A 23 -2.64 7.98 53.73
CA GLU A 23 -3.24 8.95 54.66
C GLU A 23 -3.96 10.09 53.91
N ARG A 24 -4.98 10.62 54.59
CA ARG A 24 -5.88 11.76 54.28
C ARG A 24 -6.46 12.21 55.66
N PRO A 25 -7.23 13.31 55.82
CA PRO A 25 -7.85 14.20 54.83
C PRO A 25 -7.70 15.72 55.14
N LEU A 26 -8.39 16.60 54.37
CA LEU A 26 -9.40 17.52 54.94
C LEU A 26 -10.29 18.20 53.86
N ARG A 27 -11.42 18.74 54.36
CA ARG A 27 -12.60 19.42 53.75
C ARG A 27 -12.29 20.54 52.71
N SER A 28 -13.21 21.04 51.86
CA SER A 28 -14.62 20.76 51.47
C SER A 28 -14.89 21.48 50.11
N SER A 29 -15.96 21.29 49.33
CA SER A 29 -17.41 21.24 49.64
C SER A 29 -18.28 20.76 48.46
N LYS A 30 -19.51 20.26 48.77
CA LYS A 30 -20.84 20.46 48.12
C LYS A 30 -20.95 20.63 46.59
N GLU A 31 -21.97 20.18 45.85
CA GLU A 31 -23.15 19.27 46.01
C GLU A 31 -23.85 19.24 44.61
N ASP A 32 -24.59 18.22 44.13
CA ASP A 32 -24.51 16.77 44.37
C ASP A 32 -25.34 15.97 43.31
N ARG A 33 -25.51 14.65 43.50
CA ARG A 33 -26.54 13.79 42.85
C ARG A 33 -26.95 12.71 43.87
N PRO A 34 -28.21 12.20 43.90
CA PRO A 34 -28.41 10.79 43.50
C PRO A 34 -29.82 10.54 42.84
N PRO A 35 -30.54 9.37 42.91
CA PRO A 35 -30.71 8.56 41.69
C PRO A 35 -32.10 7.86 41.49
N ARG A 36 -32.14 6.91 40.54
CA ARG A 36 -33.03 5.72 40.36
C ARG A 36 -33.99 5.37 41.54
N THR A 37 -35.24 4.92 41.34
CA THR A 37 -35.61 3.58 40.76
C THR A 37 -37.13 3.38 40.50
N PHE A 38 -37.45 2.54 39.49
CA PHE A 38 -38.60 1.61 39.27
C PHE A 38 -40.03 1.75 39.91
N ASN A 39 -41.05 1.59 39.04
CA ASN A 39 -42.40 0.98 39.20
C ASN A 39 -43.26 1.19 40.49
N SER A 40 -44.48 1.74 40.34
CA SER A 40 -45.71 0.95 40.04
C SER A 40 -47.04 1.74 40.11
N GLN A 41 -48.01 1.33 39.27
CA GLN A 41 -49.50 1.34 39.38
C GLN A 41 -50.34 2.38 40.18
N VAL A 42 -51.44 2.82 39.54
CA VAL A 42 -52.83 3.00 40.03
C VAL A 42 -53.29 4.33 40.69
N ALA A 43 -54.40 4.90 40.13
CA ALA A 43 -55.41 5.82 40.72
C ALA A 43 -54.97 7.26 41.12
N ARG A 44 -55.83 8.30 41.27
CA ARG A 44 -57.25 8.62 40.87
C ARG A 44 -57.53 10.13 41.15
N GLU A 45 -58.53 10.72 40.48
CA GLU A 45 -59.33 11.92 40.91
C GLU A 45 -58.53 13.23 41.19
N GLU A 46 -59.12 14.33 41.70
CA GLU A 46 -59.81 15.45 40.97
C GLU A 46 -59.13 16.81 41.40
N PHE A 47 -59.40 18.07 40.99
CA PHE A 47 -60.54 18.90 40.50
C PHE A 47 -60.20 19.56 39.12
N ARG A 48 -60.98 20.36 38.34
CA ARG A 48 -61.97 21.48 38.53
C ARG A 48 -61.38 22.82 39.03
N ASP A 49 -61.88 24.00 38.67
CA ASP A 49 -62.73 24.46 37.54
C ASP A 49 -61.90 25.57 36.80
N VAL A 50 -62.31 26.69 36.16
CA VAL A 50 -63.57 27.45 35.96
C VAL A 50 -63.39 28.33 34.70
N TRP A 51 -64.42 28.46 33.83
CA TRP A 51 -64.98 29.77 33.37
C TRP A 51 -66.05 29.61 32.27
N SER A 52 -67.14 30.37 32.38
CA SER A 52 -68.21 30.46 31.39
C SER A 52 -69.14 31.65 31.69
N ALA A 53 -69.25 32.62 30.78
CA ALA A 53 -70.38 33.56 30.62
C ALA A 53 -70.10 34.53 29.45
N GLU A 54 -71.05 34.72 28.53
CA GLU A 54 -71.96 35.89 28.47
C GLU A 54 -72.95 35.72 27.30
N THR A 55 -73.97 36.57 27.22
CA THR A 55 -75.16 36.44 26.34
C THR A 55 -75.34 37.63 25.40
N ASP A 56 -76.18 37.50 24.37
CA ASP A 56 -77.42 38.31 24.21
C ASP A 56 -78.16 38.06 22.87
N SER A 57 -79.30 38.76 22.71
CA SER A 57 -80.20 38.96 21.56
C SER A 57 -81.29 37.92 21.21
N ASP A 58 -82.46 38.13 21.83
CA ASP A 58 -83.74 38.53 21.20
C ASP A 58 -84.63 37.56 20.35
N ASP A 59 -85.77 37.19 20.98
CA ASP A 59 -87.18 37.41 20.56
C ASP A 59 -87.95 36.66 19.44
N GLU A 60 -89.29 36.71 19.60
CA GLU A 60 -90.44 36.34 18.75
C GLU A 60 -90.69 34.81 18.50
N LEU A 61 -91.79 34.20 18.98
CA LEU A 61 -93.21 34.24 18.52
C LEU A 61 -93.44 33.52 17.16
N SER A 62 -94.46 32.67 16.94
CA SER A 62 -95.59 32.21 17.78
C SER A 62 -96.18 30.86 17.28
N SER A 63 -97.39 30.48 17.75
CA SER A 63 -98.20 29.30 17.34
C SER A 63 -98.68 29.36 15.87
N TRP A 64 -99.31 28.36 15.23
CA TRP A 64 -100.57 27.65 15.55
C TRP A 64 -100.71 26.31 14.79
N ASP A 65 -101.66 25.47 15.24
CA ASP A 65 -102.17 24.27 14.53
C ASP A 65 -103.04 24.61 13.30
N GLU A 66 -103.22 23.66 12.37
CA GLU A 66 -104.54 23.12 11.95
C GLU A 66 -104.44 22.01 10.86
N ASP A 67 -105.43 21.11 10.81
CA ASP A 67 -105.54 19.99 9.86
C ASP A 67 -106.20 20.38 8.52
N VAL A 68 -105.71 19.83 7.39
CA VAL A 68 -106.48 19.74 6.13
C VAL A 68 -106.22 18.41 5.39
N GLU A 69 -107.29 17.80 4.86
CA GLU A 69 -107.32 16.46 4.27
C GLU A 69 -107.21 16.45 2.71
N TYR A 70 -107.08 15.25 2.12
CA TYR A 70 -107.33 14.89 0.71
C TYR A 70 -106.50 15.52 -0.44
N ARG A 71 -105.70 14.68 -1.13
CA ARG A 71 -106.14 14.08 -2.42
C ARG A 71 -105.20 12.99 -2.98
N SER A 72 -105.79 12.00 -3.63
CA SER A 72 -105.10 10.91 -4.33
C SER A 72 -104.79 11.24 -5.80
N TYR A 73 -103.58 10.92 -6.27
CA TYR A 73 -103.29 10.78 -7.70
C TYR A 73 -102.49 9.50 -8.00
N THR A 74 -103.10 8.59 -8.75
CA THR A 74 -102.45 7.35 -9.21
C THR A 74 -101.66 7.58 -10.51
N VAL A 75 -100.35 7.32 -10.49
CA VAL A 75 -99.52 7.23 -11.71
C VAL A 75 -99.02 5.78 -11.88
N LYS A 76 -99.02 5.28 -13.11
CA LYS A 76 -98.91 3.85 -13.43
C LYS A 76 -97.46 3.33 -13.34
N LYS A 77 -97.29 2.11 -12.80
CA LYS A 77 -96.07 1.30 -12.97
C LYS A 77 -95.82 1.03 -14.47
N ARG A 78 -94.60 1.29 -14.97
CA ARG A 78 -94.01 0.50 -16.07
C ARG A 78 -92.47 0.57 -16.11
N HIS A 79 -91.87 -0.61 -16.29
CA HIS A 79 -90.45 -0.89 -16.59
C HIS A 79 -89.38 -0.46 -15.56
N GLY A 80 -88.29 -1.23 -15.51
CA GLY A 80 -87.23 -1.12 -14.48
C GLY A 80 -86.41 -2.41 -14.24
N GLY A 81 -86.65 -3.49 -14.99
CA GLY A 81 -85.96 -4.78 -14.81
C GLY A 81 -84.45 -4.71 -15.08
N GLN A 82 -84.04 -4.10 -16.20
CA GLN A 82 -82.62 -3.95 -16.56
C GLN A 82 -81.85 -3.04 -15.58
N GLN A 83 -82.45 -1.95 -15.10
CA GLN A 83 -81.80 -1.06 -14.11
C GLN A 83 -81.42 -1.80 -12.82
N ARG A 84 -82.29 -2.68 -12.30
CA ARG A 84 -81.98 -3.48 -11.10
C ARG A 84 -80.87 -4.51 -11.33
N PHE A 85 -80.72 -5.02 -12.57
CA PHE A 85 -79.62 -5.92 -12.91
C PHE A 85 -78.29 -5.18 -13.09
N LEU A 86 -78.31 -4.00 -13.73
CA LEU A 86 -77.17 -3.10 -13.86
C LEU A 86 -76.68 -2.58 -12.51
N GLN A 87 -77.58 -2.15 -11.62
CA GLN A 87 -77.23 -1.75 -10.25
C GLN A 87 -76.57 -2.89 -9.46
N LYS A 88 -77.12 -4.11 -9.52
CA LYS A 88 -76.49 -5.28 -8.87
C LYS A 88 -75.10 -5.58 -9.45
N SER A 89 -74.95 -5.55 -10.77
CA SER A 89 -73.66 -5.76 -11.43
C SER A 89 -72.63 -4.70 -11.05
N PHE A 90 -73.04 -3.43 -10.99
CA PHE A 90 -72.19 -2.31 -10.55
C PHE A 90 -71.75 -2.47 -9.09
N ILE A 91 -72.67 -2.84 -8.18
CA ILE A 91 -72.35 -3.12 -6.77
C ILE A 91 -71.38 -4.30 -6.66
N CYS A 92 -71.57 -5.39 -7.40
CA CYS A 92 -70.64 -6.52 -7.42
C CYS A 92 -69.25 -6.13 -7.93
N LEU A 93 -69.15 -5.29 -8.97
CA LEU A 93 -67.88 -4.77 -9.47
C LEU A 93 -67.20 -3.83 -8.45
N LEU A 94 -67.97 -3.02 -7.72
CA LEU A 94 -67.47 -2.16 -6.64
C LEU A 94 -66.91 -2.98 -5.48
N ILE A 95 -67.61 -4.03 -5.06
CA ILE A 95 -67.14 -4.98 -4.05
C ILE A 95 -65.86 -5.68 -4.52
N LEU A 96 -65.82 -6.14 -5.79
CA LEU A 96 -64.63 -6.77 -6.36
C LEU A 96 -63.43 -5.81 -6.39
N ALA A 97 -63.64 -4.55 -6.78
CA ALA A 97 -62.60 -3.51 -6.77
C ALA A 97 -62.08 -3.21 -5.35
N VAL A 98 -62.97 -3.12 -4.36
CA VAL A 98 -62.58 -2.96 -2.94
C VAL A 98 -61.78 -4.16 -2.44
N ILE A 99 -62.16 -5.39 -2.81
CA ILE A 99 -61.39 -6.61 -2.48
C ILE A 99 -60.01 -6.57 -3.15
N ILE A 100 -59.91 -6.21 -4.43
CA ILE A 100 -58.63 -6.09 -5.13
C ILE A 100 -57.74 -5.03 -4.49
N ILE A 101 -58.29 -3.86 -4.13
CA ILE A 101 -57.55 -2.79 -3.43
C ILE A 101 -57.09 -3.27 -2.04
N ALA A 102 -57.93 -3.98 -1.29
CA ALA A 102 -57.57 -4.53 0.02
C ALA A 102 -56.49 -5.61 -0.08
N VAL A 103 -56.53 -6.47 -1.11
CA VAL A 103 -55.49 -7.48 -1.38
C VAL A 103 -54.18 -6.80 -1.80
N LEU A 104 -54.22 -5.80 -2.69
CA LEU A 104 -53.03 -5.04 -3.08
C LEU A 104 -52.41 -4.27 -1.91
N ALA A 105 -53.22 -3.61 -1.09
CA ALA A 105 -52.77 -2.97 0.15
C ALA A 105 -52.17 -4.01 1.13
N GLY A 106 -52.82 -5.17 1.29
CA GLY A 106 -52.31 -6.28 2.09
C GLY A 106 -50.97 -6.82 1.59
N VAL A 107 -50.78 -6.94 0.27
CA VAL A 107 -49.51 -7.34 -0.35
C VAL A 107 -48.43 -6.27 -0.16
N ILE A 108 -48.75 -4.98 -0.31
CA ILE A 108 -47.82 -3.86 -0.07
C ILE A 108 -47.40 -3.82 1.41
N VAL A 109 -48.35 -3.97 2.33
CA VAL A 109 -48.09 -4.02 3.78
C VAL A 109 -47.30 -5.27 4.16
N TRP A 110 -47.58 -6.43 3.55
CA TRP A 110 -46.79 -7.65 3.75
C TRP A 110 -45.37 -7.53 3.21
N GLN A 111 -45.18 -6.94 2.02
CA GLN A 111 -43.86 -6.62 1.47
C GLN A 111 -43.11 -5.63 2.37
N TYR A 112 -43.80 -4.63 2.91
CA TYR A 112 -43.24 -3.68 3.87
C TYR A 112 -42.80 -4.39 5.16
N PHE A 113 -43.62 -5.28 5.73
CA PHE A 113 -43.26 -6.05 6.92
C PHE A 113 -42.14 -7.08 6.69
N GLN A 114 -42.07 -7.73 5.52
CA GLN A 114 -40.93 -8.58 5.16
C GLN A 114 -39.64 -7.76 5.01
N LYS A 115 -39.72 -6.55 4.45
CA LYS A 115 -38.60 -5.62 4.27
C LYS A 115 -38.22 -4.84 5.55
N SER A 116 -39.00 -4.94 6.62
CA SER A 116 -38.76 -4.27 7.91
C SER A 116 -38.61 -5.22 9.10
N LYS A 117 -38.43 -6.52 8.85
CA LYS A 117 -37.73 -7.38 9.82
C LYS A 117 -36.33 -6.78 10.06
N PRO A 118 -35.94 -6.46 11.30
CA PRO A 118 -34.59 -5.99 11.56
C PRO A 118 -33.59 -7.11 11.24
N GLU A 119 -32.52 -6.79 10.49
CA GLU A 119 -31.37 -7.69 10.35
C GLU A 119 -30.80 -7.95 11.76
N GLU A 120 -30.73 -9.23 12.15
CA GLU A 120 -30.26 -9.63 13.47
C GLU A 120 -28.77 -9.32 13.61
N ALA A 121 -28.47 -8.20 14.29
CA ALA A 121 -27.12 -7.68 14.41
C ALA A 121 -26.18 -8.67 15.11
N CYS A 122 -24.95 -8.74 14.61
CA CYS A 122 -23.95 -9.66 15.12
C CYS A 122 -23.33 -9.14 16.44
N TYR A 123 -23.70 -9.74 17.58
CA TYR A 123 -23.21 -9.35 18.91
C TYR A 123 -22.03 -10.21 19.44
N SER A 124 -21.32 -10.94 18.57
CA SER A 124 -20.06 -11.60 18.96
C SER A 124 -18.96 -10.56 19.27
N SER A 125 -17.92 -10.95 20.02
CA SER A 125 -16.80 -10.05 20.33
C SER A 125 -16.14 -9.55 19.03
N GLU A 126 -16.05 -10.44 18.06
CA GLU A 126 -15.54 -10.27 16.71
C GLU A 126 -16.28 -9.13 15.99
N CYS A 127 -17.61 -9.17 15.96
CA CYS A 127 -18.44 -8.17 15.29
C CYS A 127 -18.50 -6.84 16.06
N VAL A 128 -18.49 -6.87 17.39
CA VAL A 128 -18.39 -5.64 18.22
C VAL A 128 -17.04 -4.95 17.99
N GLN A 129 -15.94 -5.71 17.95
CA GLN A 129 -14.61 -5.20 17.61
C GLN A 129 -14.53 -4.70 16.16
N ALA A 130 -15.20 -5.35 15.21
CA ALA A 130 -15.29 -4.89 13.82
C ALA A 130 -15.99 -3.53 13.75
N SER A 131 -17.18 -3.41 14.36
CA SER A 131 -17.93 -2.16 14.43
C SER A 131 -17.14 -1.03 15.05
N ALA A 132 -16.54 -1.25 16.23
CA ALA A 132 -15.72 -0.26 16.92
C ALA A 132 -14.50 0.21 16.10
N TYR A 133 -13.84 -0.72 15.38
CA TYR A 133 -12.72 -0.39 14.50
C TYR A 133 -13.14 0.49 13.31
N ILE A 134 -14.30 0.19 12.71
CA ILE A 134 -14.84 0.90 11.54
C ILE A 134 -15.36 2.28 11.95
N LEU A 135 -16.24 2.36 12.95
CA LEU A 135 -16.77 3.61 13.51
C LEU A 135 -15.68 4.55 14.01
N GLY A 136 -14.62 4.01 14.63
CA GLY A 136 -13.50 4.80 15.15
C GLY A 136 -12.69 5.54 14.08
N LYS A 137 -12.81 5.18 12.79
CA LYS A 137 -12.15 5.85 11.66
C LYS A 137 -13.07 6.83 10.92
N MET A 138 -14.36 6.50 10.81
CA MET A 138 -15.36 7.27 10.07
C MET A 138 -15.68 8.62 10.73
N ASP A 139 -15.98 9.63 9.92
CA ASP A 139 -16.65 10.86 10.36
C ASP A 139 -18.05 10.92 9.73
N GLN A 140 -19.03 10.46 10.49
CA GLN A 140 -20.43 10.38 10.08
C GLN A 140 -21.12 11.75 10.00
N THR A 141 -20.42 12.86 10.28
CA THR A 141 -20.94 14.23 10.08
C THR A 141 -20.76 14.73 8.65
N VAL A 142 -19.94 14.04 7.85
CA VAL A 142 -19.65 14.36 6.45
C VAL A 142 -20.61 13.61 5.53
N ASP A 143 -21.17 14.30 4.53
CA ASP A 143 -21.93 13.64 3.46
C ASP A 143 -20.98 12.78 2.59
N PRO A 144 -21.17 11.44 2.52
CA PRO A 144 -20.34 10.55 1.71
C PRO A 144 -20.34 10.90 0.22
N CYS A 145 -21.33 11.64 -0.28
CA CYS A 145 -21.42 12.08 -1.68
C CYS A 145 -20.62 13.37 -1.98
N GLN A 146 -20.11 14.09 -0.96
CA GLN A 146 -19.25 15.28 -1.14
C GLN A 146 -17.76 14.97 -1.00
N ASP A 147 -17.36 14.24 0.06
CA ASP A 147 -15.96 13.80 0.26
C ASP A 147 -15.96 12.46 1.00
N PHE A 148 -16.03 11.37 0.22
CA PHE A 148 -16.06 10.02 0.77
C PHE A 148 -14.79 9.64 1.56
N TYR A 149 -13.65 10.27 1.25
CA TYR A 149 -12.41 10.10 2.01
C TYR A 149 -12.52 10.73 3.41
N ARG A 150 -13.12 11.92 3.52
CA ARG A 150 -13.45 12.53 4.81
C ARG A 150 -14.48 11.72 5.59
N TYR A 151 -15.51 11.19 4.94
CA TYR A 151 -16.50 10.31 5.58
C TYR A 151 -15.88 9.02 6.14
N THR A 152 -14.98 8.36 5.39
CA THR A 152 -14.38 7.07 5.82
C THR A 152 -13.20 7.21 6.78
N CYS A 153 -12.43 8.31 6.70
CA CYS A 153 -11.17 8.50 7.42
C CYS A 153 -11.09 9.76 8.30
N GLY A 154 -12.17 10.54 8.44
CA GLY A 154 -12.18 11.81 9.18
C GLY A 154 -11.74 11.70 10.64
N ASN A 155 -12.22 10.69 11.37
CA ASN A 155 -11.77 10.44 12.74
C ASN A 155 -10.38 9.79 12.80
N TRP A 156 -10.00 8.97 11.81
CA TRP A 156 -8.63 8.46 11.71
C TRP A 156 -7.61 9.60 11.61
N MET A 157 -7.85 10.57 10.72
CA MET A 157 -6.99 11.76 10.54
C MET A 157 -6.92 12.66 11.78
N ARG A 158 -7.91 12.57 12.68
CA ARG A 158 -8.01 13.38 13.90
C ARG A 158 -7.40 12.70 15.14
N THR A 159 -7.33 11.38 15.16
CA THR A 159 -7.00 10.60 16.38
C THR A 159 -5.73 9.75 16.28
N THR A 160 -5.26 9.45 15.08
CA THR A 160 -4.07 8.62 14.87
C THR A 160 -2.80 9.38 15.24
N LYS A 161 -2.00 8.81 16.15
CA LYS A 161 -0.70 9.38 16.54
C LYS A 161 0.35 9.03 15.49
N ILE A 162 0.62 9.96 14.59
CA ILE A 162 1.66 9.81 13.57
C ILE A 162 3.05 9.84 14.25
N PRO A 163 3.94 8.86 14.03
CA PRO A 163 5.31 8.92 14.54
C PRO A 163 6.09 10.06 13.88
N ALA A 164 6.88 10.80 14.68
CA ALA A 164 7.66 11.96 14.20
C ALA A 164 8.70 11.63 13.10
N SER A 165 9.03 10.35 12.93
CA SER A 165 9.93 9.82 11.90
C SER A 165 9.26 9.50 10.56
N ARG A 166 7.92 9.64 10.42
CA ARG A 166 7.18 9.16 9.25
C ARG A 166 6.63 10.31 8.40
N SER A 167 7.21 10.46 7.21
CA SER A 167 6.78 11.40 6.16
C SER A 167 5.45 11.02 5.50
N ARG A 168 5.17 9.71 5.44
CA ARG A 168 3.89 9.08 5.09
C ARG A 168 3.54 8.08 6.19
N TYR A 169 2.28 8.04 6.58
CA TYR A 169 1.75 7.03 7.50
C TYR A 169 0.31 6.69 7.12
N ASN A 170 -0.01 5.40 7.00
CA ASN A 170 -1.32 4.90 6.57
C ASN A 170 -1.60 3.52 7.19
N ILE A 171 -2.72 2.89 6.83
CA ILE A 171 -3.08 1.54 7.32
C ILE A 171 -2.02 0.48 7.02
N PHE A 172 -1.35 0.55 5.87
CA PHE A 172 -0.23 -0.33 5.54
C PHE A 172 0.95 -0.11 6.51
N SER A 173 1.24 1.14 6.86
CA SER A 173 2.27 1.50 7.87
C SER A 173 1.91 1.00 9.28
N GLU A 174 0.63 1.07 9.67
CA GLU A 174 0.15 0.54 10.96
C GLU A 174 0.40 -0.97 11.08
N ILE A 175 0.19 -1.72 10.00
CA ILE A 175 0.38 -3.18 9.97
C ILE A 175 1.85 -3.56 9.76
N GLU A 176 2.61 -2.77 8.99
CA GLU A 176 4.06 -2.91 8.86
C GLU A 176 4.76 -2.78 10.22
N ASP A 177 4.41 -1.77 11.02
CA ASP A 177 4.99 -1.56 12.34
C ASP A 177 4.53 -2.62 13.37
N GLN A 178 3.31 -3.15 13.27
CA GLN A 178 2.88 -4.32 14.03
C GLN A 178 3.66 -5.59 13.64
N ASN A 179 3.95 -5.77 12.35
CA ASN A 179 4.79 -6.88 11.88
C ASN A 179 6.24 -6.72 12.35
N LYS A 180 6.76 -5.48 12.43
CA LYS A 180 8.08 -5.21 13.03
C LYS A 180 8.15 -5.62 14.50
N GLU A 181 7.15 -5.32 15.35
CA GLU A 181 7.16 -5.78 16.76
C GLU A 181 7.05 -7.31 16.89
N LYS A 182 6.26 -7.98 16.04
CA LYS A 182 6.21 -9.45 15.98
C LYS A 182 7.56 -10.06 15.60
N VAL A 183 8.19 -9.55 14.53
CA VAL A 183 9.52 -10.02 14.07
C VAL A 183 10.61 -9.68 15.10
N ARG A 184 10.53 -8.52 15.77
CA ARG A 184 11.38 -8.18 16.91
C ARG A 184 11.27 -9.24 18.02
N THR A 185 10.04 -9.55 18.45
CA THR A 185 9.76 -10.56 19.48
C THR A 185 10.34 -11.94 19.07
N ILE A 186 10.25 -12.30 17.79
CA ILE A 186 10.87 -13.50 17.22
C ILE A 186 12.41 -13.47 17.30
N LEU A 187 13.04 -12.34 16.98
CA LEU A 187 14.50 -12.18 16.92
C LEU A 187 15.14 -12.09 18.33
N GLU A 188 14.43 -11.51 19.30
CA GLU A 188 14.85 -11.43 20.71
C GLU A 188 14.78 -12.78 21.45
N LYS A 189 13.95 -13.74 21.00
CA LYS A 189 13.95 -15.13 21.52
C LYS A 189 15.33 -15.78 21.35
N PRO A 190 15.96 -16.37 22.39
CA PRO A 190 17.34 -16.85 22.33
C PRO A 190 17.55 -18.11 21.47
N SER A 191 16.51 -18.93 21.27
CA SER A 191 16.60 -20.20 20.54
C SER A 191 16.72 -19.99 19.03
N ALA A 192 17.62 -20.76 18.39
CA ALA A 192 17.70 -20.93 16.93
C ALA A 192 17.01 -22.22 16.44
N MET A 193 16.23 -22.90 17.31
CA MET A 193 15.40 -24.03 16.92
C MET A 193 14.24 -23.58 16.04
N PHE A 194 14.07 -24.25 14.91
CA PHE A 194 13.02 -24.03 13.92
C PHE A 194 12.51 -25.39 13.42
N MET A 195 11.20 -25.60 13.39
CA MET A 195 10.58 -26.88 12.99
C MET A 195 11.21 -28.13 13.66
N ASN A 196 11.51 -28.01 14.97
CA ASN A 196 12.20 -29.00 15.81
C ASN A 196 13.68 -29.30 15.47
N ASN A 197 14.27 -28.62 14.49
CA ASN A 197 15.68 -28.72 14.11
C ASN A 197 16.46 -27.45 14.48
N HIS A 198 17.78 -27.49 14.46
CA HIS A 198 18.61 -26.27 14.50
C HIS A 198 18.73 -25.67 13.09
N SER A 199 18.61 -24.34 12.95
CA SER A 199 18.79 -23.64 11.66
C SER A 199 19.91 -22.60 11.76
N THR A 200 20.91 -22.75 10.89
CA THR A 200 21.98 -21.76 10.69
C THR A 200 21.46 -20.50 10.00
N ALA A 201 20.40 -20.57 9.19
CA ALA A 201 19.74 -19.39 8.64
C ALA A 201 19.07 -18.54 9.74
N ILE A 202 18.36 -19.18 10.68
CA ILE A 202 17.78 -18.48 11.84
C ILE A 202 18.90 -17.92 12.74
N GLU A 203 19.96 -18.70 12.98
CA GLU A 203 21.12 -18.24 13.77
C GLU A 203 21.79 -17.00 13.14
N LYS A 204 22.01 -17.00 11.81
CA LYS A 204 22.54 -15.84 11.08
C LYS A 204 21.61 -14.63 11.19
N ALA A 205 20.30 -14.79 10.99
CA ALA A 205 19.33 -13.71 11.12
C ALA A 205 19.36 -13.06 12.52
N LYS A 206 19.35 -13.88 13.58
CA LYS A 206 19.41 -13.41 14.98
C LYS A 206 20.76 -12.83 15.36
N THR A 207 21.86 -13.34 14.80
CA THR A 207 23.20 -12.80 14.99
C THR A 207 23.34 -11.42 14.32
N TYR A 208 22.81 -11.27 13.11
CA TYR A 208 22.80 -9.99 12.40
C TYR A 208 21.92 -8.94 13.10
N TYR A 209 20.78 -9.35 13.68
CA TYR A 209 19.99 -8.50 14.56
C TYR A 209 20.80 -7.98 15.76
N LYS A 210 21.51 -8.88 16.47
CA LYS A 210 22.38 -8.52 17.61
C LYS A 210 23.50 -7.56 17.20
N LEU A 211 24.16 -7.79 16.05
CA LEU A 211 25.18 -6.88 15.52
C LEU A 211 24.62 -5.48 15.22
N CYS A 212 23.37 -5.37 14.77
CA CYS A 212 22.71 -4.09 14.57
C CYS A 212 22.34 -3.39 15.88
N MET A 213 21.85 -4.15 16.87
CA MET A 213 21.40 -3.62 18.16
C MET A 213 22.56 -3.18 19.09
N ASP A 214 23.78 -3.66 18.86
CA ASP A 214 24.96 -3.34 19.67
C ASP A 214 25.53 -1.94 19.36
N GLU A 215 24.80 -0.92 19.82
CA GLU A 215 25.15 0.50 19.68
C GLU A 215 26.52 0.81 20.29
N THR A 216 26.78 0.36 21.52
CA THR A 216 28.05 0.58 22.22
C THR A 216 29.27 0.10 21.43
N ARG A 217 29.15 -1.01 20.68
CA ARG A 217 30.22 -1.50 19.82
C ARG A 217 30.40 -0.68 18.54
N ILE A 218 29.33 -0.20 17.92
CA ILE A 218 29.44 0.66 16.73
C ILE A 218 30.06 2.02 17.11
N GLU A 219 29.58 2.66 18.18
CA GLU A 219 30.16 3.92 18.66
C GLU A 219 31.65 3.74 19.04
N LYS A 220 32.02 2.60 19.65
CA LYS A 220 33.42 2.27 19.97
C LYS A 220 34.28 2.00 18.72
N GLN A 221 33.70 1.51 17.62
CA GLN A 221 34.40 1.32 16.34
C GLN A 221 34.57 2.64 15.56
N GLY A 222 33.76 3.66 15.88
CA GLY A 222 33.87 4.98 15.28
C GLY A 222 33.88 4.93 13.74
N VAL A 223 34.90 5.54 13.15
CA VAL A 223 35.03 5.63 11.69
C VAL A 223 35.79 4.47 11.04
N ASP A 224 36.47 3.60 11.80
CA ASP A 224 37.34 2.55 11.25
C ASP A 224 36.65 1.66 10.18
N PRO A 225 35.38 1.22 10.35
CA PRO A 225 34.67 0.46 9.33
C PRO A 225 34.37 1.30 8.06
N VAL A 226 34.17 2.61 8.22
CA VAL A 226 33.91 3.53 7.10
C VAL A 226 35.19 3.78 6.32
N ILE A 227 36.31 4.04 7.00
CA ILE A 227 37.65 4.18 6.40
C ILE A 227 38.07 2.89 5.69
N LYS A 228 37.71 1.71 6.23
CA LYS A 228 37.87 0.40 5.58
C LYS A 228 37.06 0.31 4.27
N LEU A 229 35.78 0.67 4.27
CA LEU A 229 34.95 0.73 3.04
C LEU A 229 35.54 1.70 1.98
N ILE A 230 35.97 2.89 2.39
CA ILE A 230 36.58 3.89 1.50
C ILE A 230 37.89 3.37 0.88
N ARG A 231 38.69 2.66 1.68
CA ARG A 231 39.93 1.99 1.27
C ARG A 231 39.67 0.86 0.28
N ASP A 232 38.70 -0.01 0.54
CA ASP A 232 38.30 -1.12 -0.34
C ASP A 232 37.80 -0.60 -1.72
N LEU A 233 37.19 0.59 -1.74
CA LEU A 233 36.79 1.29 -2.98
C LEU A 233 37.95 2.02 -3.68
N HIS A 234 39.10 2.21 -3.02
CA HIS A 234 40.31 2.86 -3.52
C HIS A 234 40.13 4.28 -4.13
N SER A 235 39.08 5.03 -3.73
CA SER A 235 38.57 6.13 -4.57
C SER A 235 38.26 7.48 -3.91
N TRP A 236 38.54 7.75 -2.62
CA TRP A 236 38.27 9.10 -2.08
C TRP A 236 39.53 9.96 -1.92
N PRO A 237 39.68 11.05 -2.70
CA PRO A 237 40.67 12.11 -2.44
C PRO A 237 40.62 12.74 -1.03
N LEU A 238 39.46 12.69 -0.35
CA LEU A 238 39.21 13.34 0.95
C LEU A 238 39.37 12.33 2.10
N THR A 239 40.53 11.69 2.19
CA THR A 239 40.89 10.80 3.32
C THR A 239 42.38 10.89 3.70
N SER A 240 42.98 12.04 3.42
CA SER A 240 44.40 12.31 3.74
C SER A 240 44.68 12.24 5.24
N SER A 241 43.70 12.66 6.05
CA SER A 241 43.67 12.55 7.52
C SER A 241 43.82 11.11 8.05
N HIS A 242 43.44 10.09 7.27
CA HIS A 242 43.51 8.66 7.63
C HIS A 242 44.66 7.92 6.95
N GLY A 243 45.62 8.65 6.36
CA GLY A 243 46.78 8.06 5.68
C GLY A 243 46.43 7.35 4.36
N LEU A 244 45.24 7.60 3.79
CA LEU A 244 44.85 7.07 2.48
C LEU A 244 45.33 8.01 1.37
N THR A 245 46.32 7.58 0.58
CA THR A 245 46.87 8.35 -0.53
C THR A 245 46.17 8.02 -1.85
N TRP A 246 45.20 8.83 -2.27
CA TRP A 246 44.67 8.79 -3.64
C TRP A 246 45.58 9.62 -4.57
N THR A 247 45.89 9.10 -5.77
CA THR A 247 46.59 9.89 -6.81
C THR A 247 45.96 9.71 -8.18
N GLU A 248 45.84 10.81 -8.92
CA GLU A 248 45.16 10.86 -10.22
C GLU A 248 45.83 9.99 -11.31
N THR A 249 47.15 9.76 -11.16
CA THR A 249 47.96 8.93 -12.06
C THR A 249 47.83 7.43 -11.80
N SER A 250 47.61 7.01 -10.54
CA SER A 250 47.46 5.60 -10.17
C SER A 250 46.01 5.10 -10.19
N TRP A 251 45.03 6.01 -10.16
CA TRP A 251 43.63 5.66 -10.01
C TRP A 251 43.00 5.08 -11.30
N ASP A 252 42.47 3.87 -11.16
CA ASP A 252 41.80 3.05 -12.19
C ASP A 252 40.27 3.16 -12.01
N PHE A 253 39.65 4.05 -12.79
CA PHE A 253 38.20 4.29 -12.77
C PHE A 253 37.38 3.02 -13.05
N LEU A 254 37.81 2.19 -14.02
CA LEU A 254 37.06 1.00 -14.42
C LEU A 254 37.05 -0.06 -13.31
N ARG A 255 38.16 -0.20 -12.59
CA ARG A 255 38.25 -1.02 -11.38
C ARG A 255 37.41 -0.44 -10.24
N ALA A 256 37.45 0.87 -10.01
CA ALA A 256 36.65 1.52 -8.98
C ALA A 256 35.13 1.31 -9.21
N LEU A 257 34.66 1.53 -10.45
CA LEU A 257 33.26 1.31 -10.86
C LEU A 257 32.86 -0.17 -10.74
N ALA A 258 33.72 -1.10 -11.18
CA ALA A 258 33.45 -2.52 -11.00
C ALA A 258 33.40 -2.93 -9.52
N THR A 259 34.30 -2.43 -8.67
CA THR A 259 34.30 -2.68 -7.21
C THR A 259 33.04 -2.12 -6.54
N ASN A 260 32.56 -0.95 -6.98
CA ASN A 260 31.30 -0.36 -6.55
C ASN A 260 30.13 -1.31 -6.85
N HIS A 261 30.03 -1.82 -8.08
CA HIS A 261 28.92 -2.66 -8.53
C HIS A 261 28.96 -4.10 -7.98
N VAL A 262 30.13 -4.75 -7.88
CA VAL A 262 30.21 -6.09 -7.20
C VAL A 262 29.91 -6.02 -5.70
N THR A 263 30.00 -4.82 -5.09
CA THR A 263 29.58 -4.55 -3.70
C THR A 263 28.09 -4.19 -3.60
N GLY A 264 27.38 -4.13 -4.72
CA GLY A 264 25.94 -3.86 -4.79
C GLY A 264 25.58 -2.39 -4.59
N PHE A 265 26.45 -1.48 -5.03
CA PHE A 265 26.10 -0.08 -5.26
C PHE A 265 25.79 0.13 -6.76
N SER A 266 25.15 1.24 -7.13
CA SER A 266 24.71 1.55 -8.50
C SER A 266 25.13 2.96 -8.91
N ALA A 267 26.44 3.19 -8.99
CA ALA A 267 26.98 4.49 -9.39
C ALA A 267 26.95 4.65 -10.91
N LEU A 268 26.49 5.80 -11.41
CA LEU A 268 26.14 6.08 -12.82
C LEU A 268 24.97 5.23 -13.35
N PHE A 269 24.97 3.90 -13.17
CA PHE A 269 23.95 3.00 -13.71
C PHE A 269 23.72 1.78 -12.81
N SER A 270 22.54 1.19 -12.92
CA SER A 270 22.31 -0.16 -12.40
C SER A 270 22.90 -1.20 -13.35
N ILE A 271 23.30 -2.33 -12.81
CA ILE A 271 23.50 -3.56 -13.58
C ILE A 271 22.88 -4.72 -12.81
N SER A 272 22.13 -5.58 -13.49
CA SER A 272 21.61 -6.81 -12.88
C SER A 272 21.37 -7.90 -13.93
N VAL A 273 20.90 -9.05 -13.45
CA VAL A 273 20.43 -10.17 -14.27
C VAL A 273 18.95 -10.41 -13.96
N SER A 274 18.08 -10.20 -14.96
CA SER A 274 16.62 -10.38 -14.85
C SER A 274 16.09 -11.19 -16.04
N VAL A 275 14.79 -11.47 -16.02
CA VAL A 275 14.11 -12.25 -17.05
C VAL A 275 13.97 -11.40 -18.31
N ASP A 276 14.43 -11.91 -19.46
CA ASP A 276 14.34 -11.19 -20.74
C ASP A 276 12.87 -10.89 -21.06
N ASP A 277 12.50 -9.61 -21.08
CA ASP A 277 11.12 -9.16 -21.31
C ASP A 277 10.49 -9.79 -22.56
N LYS A 278 11.24 -10.03 -23.64
CA LYS A 278 10.70 -10.68 -24.86
C LYS A 278 10.89 -12.19 -24.90
N ASN A 279 11.57 -12.78 -23.92
CA ASN A 279 11.70 -14.23 -23.77
C ASN A 279 11.75 -14.65 -22.30
N SER A 280 10.57 -14.82 -21.70
CA SER A 280 10.35 -15.28 -20.31
C SER A 280 10.81 -16.72 -20.00
N SER A 281 11.68 -17.30 -20.82
CA SER A 281 12.38 -18.58 -20.60
C SER A 281 13.90 -18.43 -20.40
N GLN A 282 14.46 -17.20 -20.47
CA GLN A 282 15.88 -16.95 -20.25
C GLN A 282 16.14 -15.72 -19.37
N TYR A 283 17.30 -15.70 -18.73
CA TYR A 283 17.85 -14.51 -18.07
C TYR A 283 18.75 -13.71 -19.02
N ILE A 284 18.73 -12.38 -18.91
CA ILE A 284 19.58 -11.42 -19.65
C ILE A 284 20.30 -10.47 -18.68
N ILE A 285 21.36 -9.78 -19.14
CA ILE A 285 22.01 -8.70 -18.38
C ILE A 285 21.35 -7.37 -18.72
N GLU A 286 21.03 -6.58 -17.71
CA GLU A 286 20.23 -5.37 -17.85
C GLU A 286 20.97 -4.14 -17.32
N PHE A 287 20.77 -3.02 -18.01
CA PHE A 287 21.40 -1.73 -17.72
C PHE A 287 20.35 -0.61 -17.72
N GLU A 288 20.26 0.14 -16.62
CA GLU A 288 19.36 1.29 -16.46
C GLU A 288 20.12 2.52 -15.94
N GLN A 289 19.57 3.71 -16.17
CA GLN A 289 20.10 4.95 -15.59
C GLN A 289 20.00 4.92 -14.06
N SER A 290 21.04 5.40 -13.35
CA SER A 290 21.03 5.44 -11.88
C SER A 290 22.01 6.48 -11.32
N GLY A 291 22.36 6.33 -10.03
CA GLY A 291 23.45 7.08 -9.43
C GLY A 291 23.15 8.55 -9.11
N LEU A 292 21.87 8.91 -8.93
CA LEU A 292 21.46 10.17 -8.30
C LEU A 292 21.31 9.95 -6.78
N SER A 293 21.61 10.99 -5.99
CA SER A 293 21.45 10.95 -4.52
C SER A 293 20.14 11.59 -4.02
N LEU A 294 19.53 12.48 -4.80
CA LEU A 294 18.19 13.04 -4.53
C LEU A 294 17.11 12.15 -5.15
N ALA A 295 15.89 12.23 -4.63
CA ALA A 295 14.82 11.31 -4.99
C ALA A 295 14.28 11.45 -6.43
N SER A 296 14.38 12.63 -7.06
CA SER A 296 14.03 12.82 -8.48
C SER A 296 15.00 13.71 -9.26
N ARG A 297 15.06 13.52 -10.57
CA ARG A 297 15.89 14.34 -11.47
C ARG A 297 15.46 15.81 -11.50
N GLU A 298 14.19 16.10 -11.28
CA GLU A 298 13.62 17.45 -11.25
C GLU A 298 14.16 18.29 -10.08
N GLU A 299 14.53 17.65 -8.96
CA GLU A 299 15.04 18.31 -7.76
C GLU A 299 16.41 18.98 -7.97
N TYR A 300 17.17 18.59 -9.00
CA TYR A 300 18.45 19.21 -9.34
C TYR A 300 18.33 20.52 -10.16
N PHE A 301 17.21 20.75 -10.86
CA PHE A 301 17.10 21.80 -11.89
C PHE A 301 15.95 22.78 -11.75
N SER A 302 14.88 22.41 -11.06
CA SER A 302 13.70 23.26 -11.00
C SER A 302 13.99 24.51 -10.14
N ASN A 303 13.74 25.70 -10.69
CA ASN A 303 14.07 26.98 -10.04
C ASN A 303 13.17 27.32 -8.82
N HIS A 304 12.24 26.45 -8.45
CA HIS A 304 11.35 26.67 -7.29
C HIS A 304 12.14 26.75 -5.98
N SER A 305 11.65 27.60 -5.07
CA SER A 305 12.19 27.80 -3.72
C SER A 305 12.40 26.54 -2.87
N ASN A 306 11.69 25.44 -3.14
CA ASN A 306 11.79 24.20 -2.37
C ASN A 306 13.11 23.46 -2.67
N TYR A 307 13.48 23.35 -3.94
CA TYR A 307 14.68 22.61 -4.38
C TYR A 307 15.97 23.30 -3.93
N LYS A 308 15.95 24.63 -3.74
CA LYS A 308 17.05 25.35 -3.08
C LYS A 308 17.32 24.85 -1.66
N LYS A 309 16.30 24.43 -0.91
CA LYS A 309 16.47 23.83 0.43
C LYS A 309 16.99 22.40 0.35
N ILE A 310 16.49 21.59 -0.59
CA ILE A 310 16.96 20.21 -0.81
C ILE A 310 18.45 20.21 -1.20
N ARG A 311 18.84 21.05 -2.16
CA ARG A 311 20.25 21.28 -2.52
C ARG A 311 21.12 21.70 -1.32
N GLN A 312 20.61 22.58 -0.46
CA GLN A 312 21.36 22.99 0.73
C GLN A 312 21.51 21.82 1.72
N GLY A 313 20.43 21.11 2.03
CA GLY A 313 20.46 19.92 2.89
C GLY A 313 21.38 18.81 2.37
N PHE A 314 21.50 18.63 1.05
CA PHE A 314 22.48 17.73 0.43
C PHE A 314 23.93 18.15 0.70
N LEU A 315 24.23 19.44 0.52
CA LEU A 315 25.57 19.98 0.76
C LEU A 315 25.91 19.93 2.26
N ASP A 316 24.98 20.33 3.13
CA ASP A 316 25.16 20.31 4.59
C ASP A 316 25.36 18.88 5.12
N PHE A 317 24.60 17.91 4.60
CA PHE A 317 24.79 16.48 4.87
C PHE A 317 26.18 15.99 4.45
N GLY A 318 26.60 16.27 3.21
CA GLY A 318 27.92 15.86 2.71
C GLY A 318 29.08 16.52 3.46
N VAL A 319 28.94 17.80 3.81
CA VAL A 319 29.88 18.55 4.65
C VAL A 319 30.00 17.89 6.02
N ARG A 320 28.88 17.60 6.69
CA ARG A 320 28.85 16.95 8.00
C ARG A 320 29.47 15.54 7.97
N ILE A 321 29.31 14.80 6.87
CA ILE A 321 29.97 13.50 6.67
C ILE A 321 31.49 13.66 6.59
N GLY A 322 32.00 14.68 5.89
CA GLY A 322 33.44 14.96 5.83
C GLY A 322 34.03 15.45 7.17
N GLU A 323 33.30 16.26 7.93
CA GLU A 323 33.70 16.63 9.31
C GLU A 323 33.87 15.40 10.20
N LEU A 324 32.91 14.46 10.15
CA LEU A 324 32.94 13.23 10.93
C LEU A 324 34.06 12.28 10.46
N LEU A 325 34.54 12.42 9.22
CA LEU A 325 35.72 11.73 8.69
C LEU A 325 37.02 12.53 8.92
N GLY A 326 37.00 13.71 9.55
CA GLY A 326 38.20 14.45 9.95
C GLY A 326 38.85 15.33 8.86
N GLU A 327 38.15 15.62 7.76
CA GLU A 327 38.60 16.52 6.71
C GLU A 327 38.03 17.94 6.89
N ASP A 328 38.64 18.96 6.27
CA ASP A 328 38.23 20.36 6.50
C ASP A 328 36.97 20.80 5.72
N ASN A 329 36.14 21.62 6.35
CA ASN A 329 34.86 22.08 5.78
C ASN A 329 34.97 22.80 4.42
N SER A 330 36.07 23.50 4.14
CA SER A 330 36.24 24.23 2.88
C SER A 330 36.55 23.27 1.71
N THR A 331 37.40 22.27 1.97
CA THR A 331 37.72 21.22 0.99
C THR A 331 36.54 20.27 0.79
N VAL A 332 35.86 19.87 1.86
CA VAL A 332 34.67 19.00 1.77
C VAL A 332 33.53 19.71 1.04
N LEU A 333 33.21 20.98 1.36
CA LEU A 333 32.18 21.73 0.65
C LEU A 333 32.50 21.88 -0.85
N LYS A 334 33.77 22.08 -1.21
CA LYS A 334 34.23 22.11 -2.60
C LYS A 334 34.04 20.75 -3.29
N GLY A 335 34.38 19.65 -2.62
CA GLY A 335 34.16 18.28 -3.11
C GLY A 335 32.68 17.94 -3.30
N MET A 336 31.84 18.22 -2.29
CA MET A 336 30.39 18.00 -2.35
C MET A 336 29.70 18.88 -3.39
N THR A 337 30.19 20.11 -3.61
CA THR A 337 29.72 20.96 -4.72
C THR A 337 30.08 20.36 -6.08
N ALA A 338 31.27 19.77 -6.23
CA ALA A 338 31.67 19.08 -7.47
C ALA A 338 30.82 17.81 -7.72
N ILE A 339 30.52 17.04 -6.66
CA ILE A 339 29.61 15.88 -6.71
C ILE A 339 28.19 16.32 -7.11
N TYR A 340 27.63 17.34 -6.44
CA TYR A 340 26.31 17.90 -6.80
C TYR A 340 26.28 18.36 -8.27
N ASN A 341 27.36 18.96 -8.77
CA ASN A 341 27.48 19.40 -10.16
C ASN A 341 27.64 18.24 -11.16
N LEU A 342 28.19 17.09 -10.74
CA LEU A 342 28.19 15.86 -11.54
C LEU A 342 26.80 15.22 -11.58
N GLU A 343 26.15 15.05 -10.44
CA GLU A 343 24.76 14.55 -10.39
C GLU A 343 23.80 15.48 -11.16
N SER A 344 24.04 16.80 -11.11
CA SER A 344 23.36 17.82 -11.94
C SER A 344 23.70 17.77 -13.45
N GLN A 345 24.61 16.90 -13.88
CA GLN A 345 24.80 16.55 -15.29
C GLN A 345 24.14 15.20 -15.58
N LEU A 346 24.34 14.19 -14.73
CA LEU A 346 23.67 12.88 -14.84
C LEU A 346 22.14 13.03 -14.91
N ALA A 347 21.53 13.83 -14.02
CA ALA A 347 20.08 14.03 -14.00
C ALA A 347 19.55 14.82 -15.23
N LYS A 348 20.39 15.59 -15.95
CA LYS A 348 19.98 16.22 -17.23
C LYS A 348 19.83 15.20 -18.33
N ILE A 349 20.77 14.25 -18.39
CA ILE A 349 20.82 13.20 -19.41
C ILE A 349 19.91 11.99 -19.08
N HIS A 350 19.43 11.89 -17.83
CA HIS A 350 18.36 10.95 -17.45
C HIS A 350 17.10 11.17 -18.31
N VAL A 351 16.52 10.08 -18.78
CA VAL A 351 15.19 9.98 -19.38
C VAL A 351 14.13 10.26 -18.29
N PRO A 352 13.07 11.07 -18.54
CA PRO A 352 11.96 11.24 -17.59
C PRO A 352 11.23 9.93 -17.31
N GLN A 353 10.72 9.74 -16.08
CA GLN A 353 9.95 8.54 -15.71
C GLN A 353 8.77 8.29 -16.66
N GLU A 354 8.13 9.37 -17.12
CA GLU A 354 7.00 9.37 -18.06
C GLU A 354 7.33 8.73 -19.41
N GLU A 355 8.57 8.84 -19.88
CA GLU A 355 9.04 8.17 -21.10
C GLU A 355 9.36 6.68 -20.85
N LEU A 356 9.52 6.25 -19.59
CA LEU A 356 9.80 4.87 -19.18
C LEU A 356 8.53 4.02 -18.95
N LEU A 357 7.33 4.61 -19.05
CA LEU A 357 6.05 3.94 -18.78
C LEU A 357 5.55 3.02 -19.92
N ASP A 358 6.25 2.98 -21.05
CA ASP A 358 5.94 2.14 -22.21
C ASP A 358 7.03 1.07 -22.40
N PRO A 359 6.79 -0.19 -22.00
CA PRO A 359 7.77 -1.28 -22.12
C PRO A 359 8.26 -1.52 -23.55
N ALA A 360 7.45 -1.20 -24.57
CA ALA A 360 7.86 -1.35 -25.97
C ALA A 360 8.86 -0.26 -26.41
N LYS A 361 8.94 0.87 -25.70
CA LYS A 361 9.92 1.94 -25.94
C LYS A 361 11.20 1.81 -25.11
N THR A 362 11.18 1.06 -24.00
CA THR A 362 12.38 0.86 -23.16
C THR A 362 13.19 -0.37 -23.56
N TYR A 363 12.55 -1.39 -24.17
CA TYR A 363 13.25 -2.60 -24.60
C TYR A 363 14.23 -2.33 -25.78
N HIS A 364 15.53 -2.23 -25.47
CA HIS A 364 16.60 -2.17 -26.47
C HIS A 364 17.65 -3.26 -26.19
N LYS A 365 17.42 -4.44 -26.77
CA LYS A 365 18.38 -5.54 -26.75
C LYS A 365 19.45 -5.32 -27.83
N MET A 366 20.72 -5.41 -27.44
CA MET A 366 21.89 -5.20 -28.30
C MET A 366 23.07 -6.09 -27.84
N THR A 367 24.10 -6.22 -28.66
CA THR A 367 25.37 -6.88 -28.29
C THR A 367 26.25 -5.99 -27.40
N VAL A 368 27.26 -6.57 -26.74
CA VAL A 368 28.27 -5.79 -25.98
C VAL A 368 29.05 -4.86 -26.93
N ALA A 369 29.34 -5.29 -28.15
CA ALA A 369 29.99 -4.48 -29.18
C ALA A 369 29.13 -3.29 -29.64
N GLU A 370 27.84 -3.49 -29.89
CA GLU A 370 26.90 -2.39 -30.19
C GLU A 370 26.78 -1.43 -29.01
N PHE A 371 26.72 -1.93 -27.77
CA PHE A 371 26.68 -1.09 -26.58
C PHE A 371 28.00 -0.31 -26.38
N GLN A 372 29.14 -0.90 -26.72
CA GLN A 372 30.46 -0.24 -26.68
C GLN A 372 30.52 0.94 -27.66
N ASN A 373 29.97 0.75 -28.87
CA ASN A 373 29.84 1.80 -29.88
C ASN A 373 28.83 2.89 -29.47
N LEU A 374 27.86 2.57 -28.61
CA LEU A 374 26.88 3.53 -28.08
C LEU A 374 27.47 4.41 -26.97
N ILE A 375 28.19 3.83 -26.00
CA ILE A 375 28.72 4.54 -24.81
C ILE A 375 30.05 5.25 -25.06
N GLY A 376 30.79 4.87 -26.10
CA GLY A 376 32.11 5.41 -26.41
C GLY A 376 33.24 4.78 -25.58
N SER A 377 34.42 5.41 -25.58
CA SER A 377 35.65 4.84 -24.97
C SER A 377 35.80 5.07 -23.46
N SER A 378 34.91 5.84 -22.82
CA SER A 378 35.00 6.20 -21.40
C SER A 378 34.85 4.99 -20.45
N ILE A 379 34.25 3.89 -20.93
CA ILE A 379 34.10 2.61 -20.22
C ILE A 379 34.36 1.48 -21.22
N ASP A 380 35.43 0.70 -21.02
CA ASP A 380 35.62 -0.60 -21.69
C ASP A 380 34.63 -1.61 -21.09
N LEU A 381 33.49 -1.81 -21.77
CA LEU A 381 32.42 -2.69 -21.32
C LEU A 381 32.87 -4.15 -21.23
N SER A 382 33.75 -4.59 -22.12
CA SER A 382 34.23 -5.98 -22.12
C SER A 382 35.12 -6.26 -20.91
N GLN A 383 36.01 -5.32 -20.54
CA GLN A 383 36.81 -5.43 -19.33
C GLN A 383 35.98 -5.17 -18.07
N TYR A 384 35.03 -4.23 -18.09
CA TYR A 384 34.10 -3.97 -16.99
C TYR A 384 33.25 -5.20 -16.67
N LEU A 385 32.59 -5.80 -17.66
CA LEU A 385 31.79 -7.02 -17.50
C LEU A 385 32.63 -8.18 -16.98
N ARG A 386 33.86 -8.37 -17.49
CA ARG A 386 34.81 -9.35 -16.94
C ARG A 386 35.11 -9.14 -15.45
N LYS A 387 35.30 -7.89 -14.99
CA LYS A 387 35.49 -7.58 -13.56
C LYS A 387 34.21 -7.83 -12.73
N VAL A 388 33.04 -7.50 -13.26
CA VAL A 388 31.75 -7.57 -12.54
C VAL A 388 31.19 -9.00 -12.44
N PHE A 389 31.33 -9.80 -13.48
CA PHE A 389 30.87 -11.20 -13.52
C PHE A 389 31.95 -12.22 -13.15
N GLY A 390 33.23 -11.82 -13.10
CA GLY A 390 34.36 -12.71 -12.78
C GLY A 390 34.66 -13.78 -13.85
N ARG A 391 34.06 -13.65 -15.04
CA ARG A 391 34.23 -14.52 -16.21
C ARG A 391 34.18 -13.68 -17.48
N ASP A 392 34.76 -14.16 -18.57
CA ASP A 392 34.48 -13.57 -19.88
C ASP A 392 33.05 -13.95 -20.31
N LEU A 393 32.42 -13.03 -21.03
CA LEU A 393 31.08 -13.17 -21.58
C LEU A 393 31.09 -13.08 -23.12
N GLY A 394 32.22 -12.68 -23.72
CA GLY A 394 32.29 -12.38 -25.14
C GLY A 394 31.31 -11.28 -25.55
N ASP A 395 30.82 -11.38 -26.78
CA ASP A 395 29.85 -10.43 -27.34
C ASP A 395 28.40 -10.84 -27.02
N ALA A 396 28.09 -10.95 -25.73
CA ALA A 396 26.78 -11.35 -25.23
C ALA A 396 25.67 -10.33 -25.59
N SER A 397 24.42 -10.78 -25.64
CA SER A 397 23.29 -9.83 -25.67
C SER A 397 23.03 -9.24 -24.29
N VAL A 398 22.81 -7.93 -24.25
CA VAL A 398 22.43 -7.13 -23.08
C VAL A 398 21.15 -6.34 -23.41
N LEU A 399 20.41 -5.95 -22.38
CA LEU A 399 19.22 -5.09 -22.48
C LEU A 399 19.52 -3.72 -21.87
N VAL A 400 19.34 -2.66 -22.65
CA VAL A 400 19.65 -1.29 -22.24
C VAL A 400 18.34 -0.49 -22.20
N TYR A 401 17.83 -0.20 -21.00
CA TYR A 401 16.53 0.46 -20.85
C TYR A 401 16.54 1.92 -21.35
N THR A 402 17.69 2.60 -21.29
CA THR A 402 17.83 4.03 -21.61
C THR A 402 19.02 4.35 -22.53
N PRO A 403 19.05 3.92 -23.80
CA PRO A 403 20.22 4.10 -24.70
C PRO A 403 20.67 5.56 -24.88
N LYS A 404 19.74 6.51 -24.78
CA LYS A 404 20.05 7.95 -24.79
C LYS A 404 20.95 8.36 -23.61
N TYR A 405 20.62 7.90 -22.41
CA TYR A 405 21.39 8.16 -21.20
C TYR A 405 22.84 7.70 -21.38
N PHE A 406 23.04 6.45 -21.80
CA PHE A 406 24.38 5.90 -22.00
C PHE A 406 25.18 6.58 -23.11
N ARG A 407 24.52 7.00 -24.20
CA ARG A 407 25.16 7.79 -25.28
C ARG A 407 25.69 9.14 -24.78
N GLU A 408 24.95 9.81 -23.90
CA GLU A 408 25.33 11.11 -23.35
C GLU A 408 26.31 10.97 -22.15
N LEU A 409 26.29 9.83 -21.45
CA LEU A 409 27.12 9.53 -20.27
C LEU A 409 28.62 9.63 -20.55
N GLY A 410 29.14 9.03 -21.63
CA GLY A 410 30.57 9.12 -21.96
C GLY A 410 31.05 10.57 -22.08
N SER A 411 30.23 11.41 -22.70
CA SER A 411 30.47 12.86 -22.83
C SER A 411 30.46 13.62 -21.50
N VAL A 412 29.81 13.09 -20.45
CA VAL A 412 29.89 13.62 -19.07
C VAL A 412 31.14 13.11 -18.36
N LEU A 413 31.47 11.82 -18.50
CA LEU A 413 32.65 11.21 -17.90
C LEU A 413 33.95 11.86 -18.40
N ASP A 414 34.12 12.00 -19.72
CA ASP A 414 35.32 12.56 -20.35
C ASP A 414 35.59 14.03 -19.93
N LYS A 415 34.55 14.76 -19.51
CA LYS A 415 34.65 16.16 -19.05
C LYS A 415 34.77 16.29 -17.52
N THR A 416 34.59 15.20 -16.77
CA THR A 416 34.58 15.25 -15.31
C THR A 416 35.98 14.93 -14.76
N PRO A 417 36.57 15.80 -13.92
CA PRO A 417 37.87 15.50 -13.30
C PRO A 417 37.87 14.16 -12.56
N LYS A 418 38.96 13.39 -12.69
CA LYS A 418 39.07 12.06 -12.04
C LYS A 418 38.82 12.13 -10.54
N SER A 419 39.28 13.18 -9.87
CA SER A 419 39.05 13.41 -8.44
C SER A 419 37.55 13.58 -8.08
N THR A 420 36.75 14.19 -8.97
CA THR A 420 35.30 14.29 -8.82
C THR A 420 34.63 12.93 -9.05
N LEU A 421 35.00 12.20 -10.11
CA LEU A 421 34.48 10.84 -10.37
C LEU A 421 34.79 9.91 -9.19
N ALA A 422 36.02 9.94 -8.70
CA ALA A 422 36.48 9.11 -7.59
C ALA A 422 35.69 9.43 -6.31
N SER A 423 35.59 10.71 -5.93
CA SER A 423 34.80 11.17 -4.78
C SER A 423 33.32 10.77 -4.90
N TYR A 424 32.75 10.86 -6.11
CA TYR A 424 31.37 10.46 -6.39
C TYR A 424 31.14 8.95 -6.18
N LEU A 425 32.01 8.07 -6.70
CA LEU A 425 31.86 6.61 -6.51
C LEU A 425 31.87 6.21 -5.04
N VAL A 426 32.61 6.95 -4.19
CA VAL A 426 32.61 6.70 -2.74
C VAL A 426 31.44 7.39 -2.04
N TRP A 427 30.99 8.55 -2.51
CA TRP A 427 29.76 9.19 -2.02
C TRP A 427 28.53 8.29 -2.21
N THR A 428 28.34 7.65 -3.38
CA THR A 428 27.24 6.68 -3.61
C THR A 428 27.29 5.50 -2.63
N ALA A 429 28.50 5.06 -2.24
CA ALA A 429 28.66 4.01 -1.25
C ALA A 429 28.39 4.51 0.19
N VAL A 430 28.93 5.68 0.56
CA VAL A 430 28.83 6.20 1.92
C VAL A 430 27.44 6.75 2.22
N ASN A 431 26.80 7.46 1.30
CA ASN A 431 25.46 8.03 1.49
C ASN A 431 24.39 6.93 1.68
N THR A 432 24.47 5.83 0.93
CA THR A 432 23.52 4.71 1.06
C THR A 432 23.75 3.87 2.32
N GLN A 433 24.93 3.93 2.93
CA GLN A 433 25.29 3.13 4.10
C GLN A 433 25.33 3.91 5.43
N VAL A 434 25.01 5.21 5.47
CA VAL A 434 24.97 6.02 6.71
C VAL A 434 24.19 5.39 7.86
N GLY A 435 23.10 4.68 7.55
CA GLY A 435 22.31 3.96 8.55
C GLY A 435 23.05 2.84 9.30
N TYR A 436 24.25 2.43 8.85
CA TYR A 436 25.09 1.35 9.43
C TYR A 436 26.32 1.87 10.19
N PHE A 437 26.53 3.18 10.22
CA PHE A 437 27.65 3.85 10.88
C PHE A 437 27.24 4.33 12.31
N PRO A 438 28.14 4.97 13.10
CA PRO A 438 27.78 5.60 14.37
C PRO A 438 26.65 6.61 14.26
N ASN A 439 25.94 6.88 15.36
CA ASN A 439 24.70 7.65 15.34
C ASN A 439 24.85 9.08 14.77
N SER A 440 26.02 9.69 14.93
CA SER A 440 26.35 11.01 14.35
C SER A 440 26.25 11.06 12.81
N PHE A 441 26.53 9.95 12.12
CA PHE A 441 26.35 9.82 10.66
C PHE A 441 24.87 9.69 10.28
N VAL A 442 24.06 9.08 11.14
CA VAL A 442 22.60 8.99 10.98
C VAL A 442 21.98 10.38 11.16
N GLU A 443 22.41 11.13 12.17
CA GLU A 443 22.03 12.53 12.40
C GLU A 443 22.45 13.44 11.23
N ALA A 444 23.62 13.22 10.63
CA ALA A 444 24.03 13.95 9.42
C ALA A 444 23.05 13.75 8.25
N SER A 445 22.59 12.51 8.02
CA SER A 445 21.64 12.20 6.93
C SER A 445 20.26 12.83 7.10
N PHE A 446 19.86 13.06 8.35
CA PHE A 446 18.57 13.65 8.70
C PHE A 446 18.43 15.12 8.21
N LEU A 447 19.55 15.83 7.99
CA LEU A 447 19.57 17.17 7.40
C LEU A 447 18.92 17.20 6.01
N LEU A 448 19.24 16.21 5.16
CA LEU A 448 18.63 16.05 3.84
C LEU A 448 17.20 15.50 3.96
N SER A 449 16.98 14.46 4.78
CA SER A 449 15.66 13.85 4.94
C SER A 449 14.58 14.83 5.44
N GLN A 450 14.94 15.78 6.30
CA GLN A 450 14.02 16.84 6.75
C GLN A 450 13.69 17.83 5.62
N ALA A 451 14.65 18.18 4.76
CA ALA A 451 14.44 19.09 3.63
C ALA A 451 13.55 18.47 2.53
N GLU A 452 13.77 17.20 2.22
CA GLU A 452 13.05 16.42 1.21
C GLU A 452 11.66 15.95 1.66
N SER A 453 11.59 15.35 2.86
CA SER A 453 10.42 14.57 3.30
C SER A 453 9.74 15.11 4.58
N GLY A 454 10.29 16.17 5.18
CA GLY A 454 9.65 16.87 6.30
C GLY A 454 9.63 16.13 7.63
N VAL A 455 10.42 15.07 7.80
CA VAL A 455 10.50 14.29 9.05
C VAL A 455 11.11 15.07 10.22
N HIS A 456 10.72 14.70 11.44
CA HIS A 456 11.11 15.35 12.69
C HIS A 456 11.90 14.43 13.65
N ALA A 457 12.05 13.15 13.33
CA ALA A 457 12.90 12.19 14.05
C ALA A 457 13.41 11.09 13.11
N VAL A 458 14.25 10.18 13.62
CA VAL A 458 14.59 8.91 12.99
C VAL A 458 13.86 7.75 13.67
N ASP A 459 13.56 6.68 12.95
CA ASP A 459 12.93 5.49 13.54
C ASP A 459 13.81 4.88 14.67
N PRO A 460 13.21 4.37 15.77
CA PRO A 460 13.91 3.69 16.85
C PRO A 460 14.89 2.62 16.33
N ARG A 461 16.05 2.49 16.99
CA ARG A 461 17.13 1.58 16.54
C ARG A 461 16.63 0.16 16.30
N TRP A 462 15.73 -0.35 17.16
CA TRP A 462 15.15 -1.68 16.99
C TRP A 462 14.31 -1.81 15.70
N GLN A 463 13.52 -0.81 15.31
CA GLN A 463 12.76 -0.83 14.06
C GLN A 463 13.71 -0.85 12.87
N ARG A 464 14.70 0.05 12.86
CA ARG A 464 15.75 0.10 11.83
C ARG A 464 16.50 -1.24 11.73
N CYS A 465 16.74 -1.91 12.85
CA CYS A 465 17.39 -3.23 12.86
C CYS A 465 16.48 -4.36 12.37
N VAL A 466 15.19 -4.37 12.70
CA VAL A 466 14.23 -5.35 12.16
C VAL A 466 14.13 -5.21 10.63
N SER A 467 13.95 -4.00 10.09
CA SER A 467 13.86 -3.77 8.65
C SER A 467 15.12 -4.26 7.91
N LYS A 468 16.31 -4.02 8.47
CA LYS A 468 17.58 -4.52 7.90
C LYS A 468 17.73 -6.03 7.96
N VAL A 469 17.26 -6.68 9.03
CA VAL A 469 17.29 -8.15 9.14
C VAL A 469 16.30 -8.76 8.15
N ASN A 470 15.13 -8.14 7.93
CA ASN A 470 14.22 -8.58 6.88
C ASN A 470 14.81 -8.39 5.47
N ALA A 471 15.49 -7.27 5.19
CA ALA A 471 16.18 -7.07 3.91
C ALA A 471 17.34 -8.05 3.67
N ALA A 472 18.02 -8.52 4.73
CA ALA A 472 19.17 -9.43 4.63
C ALA A 472 18.80 -10.93 4.69
N PHE A 473 17.82 -11.26 5.53
CA PHE A 473 17.44 -12.62 5.94
C PHE A 473 15.91 -12.82 5.88
N GLY A 474 15.24 -12.13 4.97
CA GLY A 474 13.78 -12.02 4.94
C GLY A 474 13.02 -13.35 4.89
N TYR A 475 13.52 -14.36 4.17
CA TYR A 475 12.89 -15.68 4.19
C TYR A 475 13.02 -16.36 5.56
N ALA A 476 14.12 -16.13 6.30
CA ALA A 476 14.33 -16.69 7.64
C ALA A 476 13.49 -15.98 8.72
N THR A 477 13.35 -14.64 8.66
CA THR A 477 12.37 -13.93 9.50
C THR A 477 10.93 -14.28 9.12
N SER A 478 10.66 -14.46 7.83
CA SER A 478 9.34 -14.87 7.34
C SER A 478 8.94 -16.27 7.77
N ALA A 479 9.87 -17.22 7.75
CA ALA A 479 9.62 -18.60 8.17
C ALA A 479 9.14 -18.66 9.64
N LEU A 480 9.80 -17.91 10.51
CA LEU A 480 9.41 -17.77 11.92
C LEU A 480 8.12 -16.96 12.10
N TYR A 481 7.91 -15.89 11.31
CA TYR A 481 6.65 -15.14 11.32
C TYR A 481 5.46 -16.02 10.94
N VAL A 482 5.61 -16.84 9.89
CA VAL A 482 4.59 -17.79 9.44
C VAL A 482 4.31 -18.84 10.51
N GLN A 483 5.35 -19.38 11.16
CA GLN A 483 5.20 -20.34 12.26
C GLN A 483 4.44 -19.76 13.46
N ASP A 484 4.79 -18.55 13.91
CA ASP A 484 4.24 -17.96 15.14
C ASP A 484 2.90 -17.22 14.93
N TYR A 485 2.61 -16.69 13.73
CA TYR A 485 1.53 -15.71 13.52
C TYR A 485 0.59 -15.95 12.32
N PHE A 486 0.87 -16.87 11.39
CA PHE A 486 0.03 -17.02 10.18
C PHE A 486 -0.79 -18.33 10.18
N ALA A 487 -2.09 -18.20 10.46
CA ALA A 487 -3.02 -19.32 10.49
C ALA A 487 -3.26 -19.92 9.09
N LYS A 488 -3.17 -21.26 8.97
CA LYS A 488 -3.42 -21.98 7.70
C LYS A 488 -4.82 -21.73 7.12
N GLU A 489 -5.82 -21.54 7.98
CA GLU A 489 -7.20 -21.25 7.57
C GLU A 489 -7.31 -19.95 6.75
N SER A 490 -6.49 -18.94 7.07
CA SER A 490 -6.44 -17.68 6.33
C SER A 490 -5.96 -17.89 4.88
N LYS A 491 -4.97 -18.75 4.63
CA LYS A 491 -4.51 -19.11 3.26
C LYS A 491 -5.68 -19.66 2.43
N SER A 492 -6.47 -20.58 3.00
CA SER A 492 -7.66 -21.13 2.32
C SER A 492 -8.80 -20.12 2.10
N LYS A 493 -9.10 -19.24 3.06
CA LYS A 493 -10.18 -18.25 2.90
C LYS A 493 -9.80 -17.13 1.94
N VAL A 494 -8.53 -16.72 1.91
CA VAL A 494 -8.02 -15.77 0.91
C VAL A 494 -8.05 -16.39 -0.49
N LEU A 495 -7.62 -17.65 -0.66
CA LEU A 495 -7.72 -18.37 -1.95
C LEU A 495 -9.16 -18.44 -2.49
N ALA A 496 -10.17 -18.58 -1.62
CA ALA A 496 -11.57 -18.52 -2.04
C ALA A 496 -11.96 -17.13 -2.59
N ILE A 497 -11.53 -16.04 -1.93
CA ILE A 497 -11.73 -14.67 -2.46
C ILE A 497 -11.00 -14.51 -3.79
N VAL A 498 -9.74 -14.96 -3.92
CA VAL A 498 -8.97 -14.87 -5.17
C VAL A 498 -9.72 -15.51 -6.34
N LYS A 499 -10.30 -16.70 -6.13
CA LYS A 499 -11.11 -17.40 -7.15
C LYS A 499 -12.38 -16.63 -7.54
N GLU A 500 -13.10 -16.05 -6.58
CA GLU A 500 -14.29 -15.22 -6.88
C GLU A 500 -13.94 -13.95 -7.67
N ILE A 501 -12.78 -13.33 -7.38
CA ILE A 501 -12.25 -12.18 -8.12
C ILE A 501 -11.83 -12.58 -9.54
N GLU A 502 -11.09 -13.69 -9.71
CA GLU A 502 -10.67 -14.22 -11.02
C GLU A 502 -11.87 -14.48 -11.92
N GLU A 503 -12.88 -15.20 -11.40
CA GLU A 503 -14.10 -15.46 -12.13
C GLU A 503 -14.91 -14.19 -12.42
N ALA A 504 -14.94 -13.21 -11.51
CA ALA A 504 -15.60 -11.93 -11.75
C ALA A 504 -14.89 -11.14 -12.87
N PHE A 505 -13.56 -11.16 -12.94
CA PHE A 505 -12.79 -10.54 -14.02
C PHE A 505 -13.07 -11.22 -15.36
N ILE A 506 -13.05 -12.56 -15.40
CA ILE A 506 -13.37 -13.36 -16.59
C ILE A 506 -14.81 -13.09 -17.07
N ARG A 507 -15.78 -12.98 -16.14
CA ARG A 507 -17.17 -12.61 -16.45
C ARG A 507 -17.31 -11.14 -16.88
N GLY A 508 -16.38 -10.28 -16.49
CA GLY A 508 -16.34 -8.86 -16.85
C GLY A 508 -15.86 -8.59 -18.27
N ILE A 509 -14.83 -9.30 -18.75
CA ILE A 509 -14.22 -9.07 -20.08
C ILE A 509 -15.24 -9.05 -21.24
N PRO A 510 -16.22 -9.97 -21.35
CA PRO A 510 -17.27 -9.91 -22.37
C PRO A 510 -18.11 -8.63 -22.39
N LEU A 511 -18.17 -7.89 -21.27
CA LEU A 511 -18.93 -6.65 -21.12
C LEU A 511 -18.11 -5.39 -21.45
N VAL A 512 -16.82 -5.55 -21.80
CA VAL A 512 -15.91 -4.45 -22.14
C VAL A 512 -16.13 -4.01 -23.59
N ALA A 513 -17.09 -3.11 -23.78
CA ALA A 513 -17.65 -2.74 -25.09
C ALA A 513 -16.69 -2.03 -26.06
N TRP A 514 -15.58 -1.46 -25.58
CA TRP A 514 -14.60 -0.76 -26.44
C TRP A 514 -13.61 -1.71 -27.14
N MET A 515 -13.57 -2.97 -26.72
CA MET A 515 -12.65 -4.02 -27.20
C MET A 515 -13.31 -4.88 -28.30
N ASP A 516 -12.52 -5.55 -29.13
CA ASP A 516 -12.99 -6.58 -30.07
C ASP A 516 -12.98 -7.99 -29.46
N ASP A 517 -13.75 -8.92 -30.03
CA ASP A 517 -13.90 -10.28 -29.50
C ASP A 517 -12.61 -11.10 -29.48
N LYS A 518 -11.75 -10.96 -30.49
CA LYS A 518 -10.45 -11.64 -30.53
C LYS A 518 -9.56 -11.20 -29.37
N THR A 519 -9.52 -9.90 -29.09
CA THR A 519 -8.75 -9.36 -27.96
C THR A 519 -9.38 -9.74 -26.62
N ARG A 520 -10.73 -9.81 -26.54
CA ARG A 520 -11.46 -10.34 -25.36
C ARG A 520 -11.12 -11.80 -25.06
N GLU A 521 -11.09 -12.66 -26.08
CA GLU A 521 -10.73 -14.09 -25.95
C GLU A 521 -9.31 -14.25 -25.40
N ILE A 522 -8.33 -13.55 -25.97
CA ILE A 522 -6.93 -13.61 -25.51
C ILE A 522 -6.79 -13.03 -24.10
N ALA A 523 -7.53 -11.98 -23.74
CA ALA A 523 -7.54 -11.44 -22.39
C ALA A 523 -8.04 -12.48 -21.37
N ILE A 524 -9.12 -13.22 -21.69
CA ILE A 524 -9.63 -14.31 -20.85
C ILE A 524 -8.58 -15.44 -20.72
N GLU A 525 -7.87 -15.79 -21.79
CA GLU A 525 -6.74 -16.74 -21.70
C GLU A 525 -5.61 -16.25 -20.79
N LYS A 526 -5.31 -14.94 -20.78
CA LYS A 526 -4.28 -14.37 -19.90
C LYS A 526 -4.68 -14.44 -18.42
N VAL A 527 -5.92 -14.11 -18.07
CA VAL A 527 -6.42 -14.22 -16.68
C VAL A 527 -6.29 -15.66 -16.19
N ARG A 528 -6.75 -16.64 -16.99
CA ARG A 528 -6.64 -18.09 -16.70
C ARG A 528 -5.21 -18.64 -16.65
N LYS A 529 -4.20 -17.80 -16.87
CA LYS A 529 -2.77 -18.11 -16.76
C LYS A 529 -2.05 -17.31 -15.68
N ILE A 530 -2.76 -16.48 -14.90
CA ILE A 530 -2.19 -15.78 -13.76
C ILE A 530 -1.76 -16.81 -12.69
N VAL A 531 -0.47 -16.82 -12.35
CA VAL A 531 0.08 -17.62 -11.24
C VAL A 531 -0.26 -16.94 -9.92
N GLN A 532 -0.79 -17.68 -8.95
CA GLN A 532 -1.28 -17.14 -7.68
C GLN A 532 -0.36 -17.58 -6.52
N MET A 533 0.34 -16.66 -5.88
CA MET A 533 1.25 -16.96 -4.74
C MET A 533 0.71 -16.38 -3.44
N ILE A 534 0.12 -17.21 -2.58
CA ILE A 534 -0.59 -16.77 -1.36
C ILE A 534 0.15 -17.18 -0.09
N GLY A 535 0.41 -16.20 0.78
CA GLY A 535 1.05 -16.36 2.08
C GLY A 535 2.57 -16.40 1.99
N TYR A 536 3.14 -17.52 1.55
CA TYR A 536 4.58 -17.80 1.54
C TYR A 536 4.92 -18.95 0.58
N PRO A 537 6.16 -19.05 0.07
CA PRO A 537 6.64 -20.23 -0.63
C PRO A 537 6.97 -21.33 0.40
N ASP A 538 6.45 -22.54 0.20
CA ASP A 538 6.45 -23.56 1.26
C ASP A 538 7.86 -24.06 1.64
N TRP A 539 8.88 -23.88 0.79
CA TRP A 539 10.28 -24.26 1.06
C TRP A 539 10.91 -23.52 2.25
N ILE A 540 10.41 -22.35 2.65
CA ILE A 540 10.97 -21.63 3.82
C ILE A 540 10.67 -22.35 5.15
N LEU A 541 9.72 -23.29 5.14
CA LEU A 541 9.42 -24.14 6.30
C LEU A 541 10.25 -25.43 6.32
N ASP A 542 11.06 -25.69 5.28
CA ASP A 542 12.08 -26.73 5.28
C ASP A 542 13.41 -26.15 5.79
N THR A 543 13.88 -26.66 6.93
CA THR A 543 15.12 -26.22 7.57
C THR A 543 16.34 -26.36 6.65
N VAL A 544 16.39 -27.40 5.82
CA VAL A 544 17.54 -27.71 4.95
C VAL A 544 17.58 -26.75 3.77
N GLN A 545 16.44 -26.52 3.12
CA GLN A 545 16.34 -25.59 1.99
C GLN A 545 16.58 -24.14 2.43
N LEU A 546 16.06 -23.75 3.59
CA LEU A 546 16.29 -22.42 4.18
C LEU A 546 17.77 -22.19 4.52
N ASP A 547 18.43 -23.16 5.14
CA ASP A 547 19.87 -23.08 5.45
C ASP A 547 20.73 -23.05 4.18
N MET A 548 20.42 -23.88 3.17
CA MET A 548 21.10 -23.86 1.86
C MET A 548 21.00 -22.50 1.15
N TYR A 549 19.84 -21.84 1.18
CA TYR A 549 19.68 -20.51 0.57
C TYR A 549 20.61 -19.45 1.18
N TYR A 550 20.94 -19.58 2.47
CA TYR A 550 21.82 -18.66 3.22
C TYR A 550 23.24 -19.21 3.45
N GLN A 551 23.62 -20.37 2.89
CA GLN A 551 24.89 -21.05 3.22
C GLN A 551 26.12 -20.16 3.00
N ASN A 552 26.22 -19.50 1.84
CA ASN A 552 27.34 -18.64 1.44
C ASN A 552 27.41 -17.29 2.19
N VAL A 553 26.36 -16.91 2.93
CA VAL A 553 26.32 -15.61 3.63
C VAL A 553 27.21 -15.68 4.87
N THR A 554 28.26 -14.85 4.89
CA THR A 554 29.28 -14.81 5.95
C THR A 554 29.15 -13.54 6.79
N LEU A 555 28.72 -13.70 8.05
CA LEU A 555 28.76 -12.63 9.04
C LEU A 555 30.17 -12.54 9.64
N VAL A 556 30.63 -11.33 9.94
CA VAL A 556 31.89 -11.09 10.65
C VAL A 556 31.56 -10.80 12.12
N PRO A 557 32.05 -11.61 13.08
CA PRO A 557 31.83 -11.35 14.50
C PRO A 557 32.25 -9.93 14.86
N MET A 558 31.39 -9.23 15.60
CA MET A 558 31.60 -7.84 16.05
C MET A 558 31.67 -6.75 14.97
N GLU A 559 31.69 -7.04 13.66
CA GLU A 559 31.68 -6.01 12.61
C GLU A 559 30.32 -5.95 11.88
N PHE A 560 29.46 -4.98 12.24
CA PHE A 560 28.13 -4.85 11.64
C PHE A 560 28.16 -4.42 10.17
N LEU A 561 28.90 -3.35 9.84
CA LEU A 561 29.02 -2.85 8.46
C LEU A 561 29.64 -3.91 7.54
N GLN A 562 30.72 -4.57 7.96
CA GLN A 562 31.36 -5.62 7.16
C GLN A 562 30.43 -6.80 6.93
N SER A 563 29.65 -7.20 7.95
CA SER A 563 28.62 -8.23 7.79
C SER A 563 27.58 -7.83 6.74
N HIS A 564 27.11 -6.58 6.75
CA HIS A 564 26.21 -6.06 5.71
C HIS A 564 26.84 -6.07 4.33
N LEU A 565 28.08 -5.57 4.18
CA LEU A 565 28.79 -5.58 2.90
C LEU A 565 29.03 -7.01 2.37
N ASN A 566 29.23 -7.99 3.25
CA ASN A 566 29.28 -9.41 2.87
C ASN A 566 27.93 -9.92 2.38
N ILE A 567 26.82 -9.54 3.02
CA ILE A 567 25.45 -9.85 2.59
C ILE A 567 25.16 -9.23 1.20
N ARG A 568 25.49 -7.95 0.99
CA ARG A 568 25.34 -7.28 -0.32
C ARG A 568 26.12 -8.01 -1.42
N ARG A 569 27.40 -8.31 -1.19
CA ARG A 569 28.26 -9.03 -2.16
C ARG A 569 27.71 -10.41 -2.51
N GLU A 570 27.13 -11.14 -1.56
CA GLU A 570 26.53 -12.45 -1.88
C GLU A 570 25.14 -12.33 -2.54
N ALA A 571 24.37 -11.27 -2.28
CA ALA A 571 23.13 -10.99 -3.02
C ALA A 571 23.41 -10.70 -4.51
N VAL A 572 24.42 -9.85 -4.81
CA VAL A 572 24.88 -9.58 -6.18
C VAL A 572 25.36 -10.87 -6.85
N ARG A 573 26.16 -11.69 -6.17
CA ARG A 573 26.60 -13.00 -6.71
C ARG A 573 25.43 -13.96 -6.94
N ARG A 574 24.43 -14.00 -6.06
CA ARG A 574 23.22 -14.83 -6.26
C ARG A 574 22.46 -14.39 -7.51
N ASN A 575 22.34 -13.09 -7.75
CA ASN A 575 21.77 -12.55 -8.98
C ASN A 575 22.62 -12.93 -10.22
N HIS A 576 23.94 -12.67 -10.20
CA HIS A 576 24.81 -12.98 -11.35
C HIS A 576 24.85 -14.48 -11.72
N ARG A 577 24.69 -15.38 -10.74
CA ARG A 577 24.60 -16.84 -10.98
C ARG A 577 23.37 -17.27 -11.80
N LYS A 578 22.33 -16.43 -11.91
CA LYS A 578 21.16 -16.70 -12.75
C LYS A 578 21.50 -16.70 -14.25
N LEU A 579 22.53 -15.95 -14.66
CA LEU A 579 22.88 -15.78 -16.07
C LEU A 579 23.39 -17.09 -16.69
N GLY A 580 22.57 -17.68 -17.56
CA GLY A 580 22.77 -19.01 -18.15
C GLY A 580 21.93 -20.14 -17.50
N THR A 581 21.02 -19.81 -16.59
CA THR A 581 20.03 -20.74 -16.02
C THR A 581 18.61 -20.45 -16.56
N VAL A 582 17.65 -21.32 -16.26
CA VAL A 582 16.22 -21.11 -16.59
C VAL A 582 15.56 -20.28 -15.47
N PRO A 583 14.71 -19.28 -15.78
CA PRO A 583 13.95 -18.54 -14.78
C PRO A 583 13.04 -19.39 -13.89
N ASP A 584 13.13 -19.17 -12.58
CA ASP A 584 12.18 -19.71 -11.62
C ASP A 584 10.91 -18.84 -11.56
N ARG A 585 9.81 -19.38 -12.11
CA ARG A 585 8.49 -18.74 -12.09
C ARG A 585 7.83 -18.71 -10.71
N LEU A 586 8.46 -19.30 -9.69
CA LEU A 586 8.02 -19.27 -8.28
C LEU A 586 8.98 -18.45 -7.39
N GLU A 587 9.91 -17.69 -7.97
CA GLU A 587 10.75 -16.74 -7.22
C GLU A 587 9.92 -15.54 -6.71
N TRP A 588 10.05 -15.20 -5.43
CA TRP A 588 9.39 -14.05 -4.83
C TRP A 588 10.27 -12.80 -4.89
N HIS A 589 9.66 -11.65 -5.20
CA HIS A 589 10.30 -10.33 -5.19
C HIS A 589 9.97 -9.49 -3.92
N MET A 590 9.10 -9.99 -3.04
CA MET A 590 8.86 -9.48 -1.69
C MET A 590 9.04 -10.60 -0.67
N MET A 591 9.36 -10.25 0.58
CA MET A 591 9.47 -11.23 1.67
C MET A 591 8.06 -11.54 2.21
N PRO A 592 7.75 -12.81 2.58
CA PRO A 592 6.40 -13.16 3.03
C PRO A 592 5.87 -12.42 4.28
N VAL A 593 6.70 -11.71 5.04
CA VAL A 593 6.28 -10.86 6.17
C VAL A 593 5.97 -9.40 5.78
N ASP A 594 6.21 -9.02 4.53
CA ASP A 594 6.01 -7.64 4.04
C ASP A 594 4.52 -7.28 3.96
N THR A 595 4.20 -5.99 4.17
CA THR A 595 2.81 -5.50 4.18
C THR A 595 2.48 -4.81 2.85
N ASN A 596 2.53 -5.58 1.77
CA ASN A 596 2.17 -5.12 0.42
C ASN A 596 1.69 -6.31 -0.44
N ALA A 597 1.33 -6.07 -1.70
CA ALA A 597 1.14 -7.09 -2.73
C ALA A 597 1.86 -6.66 -4.03
N TYR A 598 1.92 -7.52 -5.05
CA TYR A 598 2.38 -7.14 -6.39
C TYR A 598 1.90 -8.09 -7.50
N TYR A 599 1.88 -7.56 -8.73
CA TYR A 599 1.81 -8.28 -9.99
C TYR A 599 3.18 -8.27 -10.71
N SER A 600 3.62 -9.42 -11.21
CA SER A 600 4.81 -9.55 -12.07
C SER A 600 4.40 -9.78 -13.53
N GLN A 601 4.87 -8.88 -14.40
CA GLN A 601 4.63 -8.91 -15.85
C GLN A 601 5.27 -10.13 -16.51
N SER A 602 6.56 -10.39 -16.21
CA SER A 602 7.37 -11.45 -16.83
C SER A 602 7.04 -12.86 -16.33
N ASN A 603 6.42 -13.00 -15.16
CA ASN A 603 5.87 -14.28 -14.68
C ASN A 603 4.37 -14.47 -14.95
N ASN A 604 3.63 -13.41 -15.35
CA ASN A 604 2.16 -13.34 -15.35
C ASN A 604 1.57 -13.83 -14.01
N GLN A 605 1.84 -13.09 -12.92
CA GLN A 605 1.73 -13.61 -11.56
C GLN A 605 1.25 -12.55 -10.56
N ILE A 606 0.40 -12.93 -9.61
CA ILE A 606 -0.03 -12.11 -8.46
C ILE A 606 0.46 -12.73 -7.14
N VAL A 607 0.96 -11.89 -6.22
CA VAL A 607 1.61 -12.34 -4.98
C VAL A 607 1.11 -11.58 -3.76
N PHE A 608 0.70 -12.33 -2.73
CA PHE A 608 0.13 -11.82 -1.48
C PHE A 608 0.87 -12.39 -0.26
N PRO A 609 1.91 -11.71 0.24
CA PRO A 609 2.59 -12.01 1.51
C PRO A 609 1.66 -12.25 2.70
N ALA A 610 2.03 -13.19 3.58
CA ALA A 610 1.39 -13.40 4.88
C ALA A 610 1.40 -12.15 5.79
N GLY A 611 2.29 -11.19 5.51
CA GLY A 611 2.34 -9.88 6.17
C GLY A 611 1.14 -8.97 5.87
N ILE A 612 0.54 -9.02 4.67
CA ILE A 612 -0.68 -8.24 4.36
C ILE A 612 -1.98 -9.00 4.69
N LEU A 613 -1.96 -10.34 4.71
CA LEU A 613 -3.15 -11.20 4.88
C LEU A 613 -3.64 -11.31 6.34
N GLN A 614 -3.92 -10.16 6.96
CA GLN A 614 -4.40 -10.01 8.33
C GLN A 614 -5.31 -8.79 8.50
N ARG A 615 -5.91 -8.62 9.69
CA ARG A 615 -6.75 -7.47 10.02
C ARG A 615 -5.95 -6.16 9.84
N PRO A 616 -6.48 -5.11 9.18
CA PRO A 616 -7.86 -4.97 8.69
C PRO A 616 -8.09 -5.44 7.26
N PHE A 617 -7.04 -5.78 6.50
CA PHE A 617 -7.14 -6.16 5.10
C PHE A 617 -7.99 -7.42 4.92
N PHE A 618 -7.71 -8.47 5.70
CA PHE A 618 -8.49 -9.70 5.75
C PHE A 618 -8.66 -10.17 7.19
N THR A 619 -9.90 -10.49 7.60
CA THR A 619 -10.09 -11.33 8.79
C THR A 619 -11.42 -12.09 8.73
N PRO A 620 -11.48 -13.38 9.13
CA PRO A 620 -12.72 -14.15 9.20
C PRO A 620 -13.79 -13.58 10.14
N SER A 621 -13.40 -12.66 11.02
CA SER A 621 -14.28 -11.95 11.97
C SER A 621 -14.99 -10.72 11.41
N PHE A 622 -14.64 -10.26 10.20
CA PHE A 622 -15.27 -9.10 9.55
C PHE A 622 -16.30 -9.58 8.51
N PRO A 623 -17.41 -8.85 8.28
CA PRO A 623 -18.36 -9.17 7.23
C PRO A 623 -17.69 -9.31 5.87
N MET A 624 -18.13 -10.28 5.07
CA MET A 624 -17.51 -10.56 3.77
C MET A 624 -17.61 -9.39 2.80
N SER A 625 -18.66 -8.56 2.89
CA SER A 625 -18.75 -7.25 2.22
C SER A 625 -17.51 -6.38 2.45
N PHE A 626 -17.08 -6.24 3.71
CA PHE A 626 -15.87 -5.50 4.07
C PHE A 626 -14.61 -6.21 3.54
N ASN A 627 -14.47 -7.54 3.72
CA ASN A 627 -13.31 -8.30 3.23
C ASN A 627 -13.16 -8.26 1.69
N PHE A 628 -14.27 -8.20 0.94
CA PHE A 628 -14.25 -7.95 -0.51
C PHE A 628 -13.90 -6.50 -0.83
N GLY A 629 -14.41 -5.53 -0.07
CA GLY A 629 -14.06 -4.11 -0.20
C GLY A 629 -12.58 -3.81 0.11
N THR A 630 -11.95 -4.61 0.97
CA THR A 630 -10.53 -4.53 1.32
C THR A 630 -9.67 -5.49 0.49
N THR A 631 -9.54 -6.75 0.91
CA THR A 631 -8.67 -7.75 0.26
C THR A 631 -9.16 -8.10 -1.14
N GLY A 632 -10.47 -8.18 -1.37
CA GLY A 632 -11.01 -8.39 -2.72
C GLY A 632 -10.60 -7.29 -3.69
N MET A 633 -10.62 -6.02 -3.27
CA MET A 633 -10.17 -4.88 -4.08
C MET A 633 -8.68 -4.98 -4.40
N ILE A 634 -7.83 -5.27 -3.40
CA ILE A 634 -6.38 -5.43 -3.62
C ILE A 634 -6.11 -6.61 -4.58
N ILE A 635 -6.82 -7.73 -4.46
CA ILE A 635 -6.68 -8.84 -5.42
C ILE A 635 -7.10 -8.42 -6.85
N GLY A 636 -8.21 -7.69 -6.97
CA GLY A 636 -8.65 -7.17 -8.26
C GLY A 636 -7.68 -6.15 -8.86
N HIS A 637 -7.01 -5.36 -8.02
CA HIS A 637 -5.98 -4.40 -8.39
C HIS A 637 -4.76 -5.13 -8.99
N GLU A 638 -4.20 -6.14 -8.29
CA GLU A 638 -3.09 -6.95 -8.83
C GLU A 638 -3.47 -7.70 -10.12
N MET A 639 -4.69 -8.24 -10.23
CA MET A 639 -5.14 -8.84 -11.50
C MET A 639 -5.27 -7.81 -12.62
N THR A 640 -5.67 -6.57 -12.31
CA THR A 640 -5.81 -5.50 -13.30
C THR A 640 -4.46 -4.98 -13.80
N HIS A 641 -3.38 -5.06 -13.01
CA HIS A 641 -2.02 -4.77 -13.49
C HIS A 641 -1.59 -5.67 -14.67
N GLY A 642 -2.16 -6.86 -14.82
CA GLY A 642 -1.98 -7.67 -16.04
C GLY A 642 -2.51 -7.03 -17.33
N PHE A 643 -3.27 -5.95 -17.21
CA PHE A 643 -4.04 -5.30 -18.28
C PHE A 643 -4.00 -3.76 -18.23
N ASP A 644 -3.11 -3.17 -17.42
CA ASP A 644 -2.86 -1.72 -17.38
C ASP A 644 -2.00 -1.25 -18.57
N ASN A 645 -1.57 0.03 -18.57
CA ASN A 645 -0.76 0.58 -19.66
C ASN A 645 0.63 -0.06 -19.82
N LYS A 646 1.18 -0.72 -18.79
CA LYS A 646 2.42 -1.52 -18.84
C LYS A 646 2.09 -2.98 -19.13
N GLY A 647 1.30 -3.62 -18.28
CA GLY A 647 1.07 -5.08 -18.28
C GLY A 647 0.29 -5.61 -19.48
N ARG A 648 -0.54 -4.79 -20.13
CA ARG A 648 -1.22 -5.19 -21.39
C ARG A 648 -0.26 -5.60 -22.50
N HIS A 649 0.99 -5.09 -22.48
CA HIS A 649 2.01 -5.37 -23.49
C HIS A 649 2.63 -6.77 -23.34
N TYR A 650 2.36 -7.48 -22.23
CA TYR A 650 2.88 -8.82 -21.96
C TYR A 650 1.80 -9.87 -22.22
N ASP A 651 2.17 -10.98 -22.85
CA ASP A 651 1.28 -12.11 -23.16
C ASP A 651 0.97 -12.98 -21.92
N LYS A 652 0.22 -14.07 -22.15
CA LYS A 652 -0.19 -15.04 -21.10
C LYS A 652 0.95 -15.88 -20.52
N TYR A 653 2.16 -15.79 -21.07
CA TYR A 653 3.37 -16.45 -20.58
C TYR A 653 4.37 -15.45 -19.96
N GLY A 654 4.14 -14.15 -20.13
CA GLY A 654 5.01 -13.09 -19.63
C GLY A 654 5.99 -12.53 -20.67
N ASN A 655 5.76 -12.70 -21.97
CA ASN A 655 6.60 -12.09 -23.01
C ASN A 655 5.99 -10.77 -23.51
N LEU A 656 6.82 -9.73 -23.63
CA LEU A 656 6.55 -8.43 -24.22
C LEU A 656 6.24 -8.57 -25.72
N ASN A 657 4.96 -8.70 -26.04
CA ASN A 657 4.44 -9.14 -27.33
C ASN A 657 3.05 -8.52 -27.56
N ASN A 658 2.82 -7.85 -28.70
CA ASN A 658 1.53 -7.21 -28.97
C ASN A 658 0.48 -8.24 -29.40
N TRP A 659 -0.37 -8.64 -28.46
CA TRP A 659 -1.49 -9.56 -28.69
C TRP A 659 -2.84 -8.85 -28.97
N TRP A 660 -2.85 -7.51 -29.04
CA TRP A 660 -4.04 -6.69 -29.27
C TRP A 660 -4.20 -6.35 -30.75
N THR A 661 -5.44 -6.08 -31.19
CA THR A 661 -5.65 -5.37 -32.46
C THR A 661 -5.34 -3.88 -32.30
N ASP A 662 -5.01 -3.19 -33.41
CA ASP A 662 -4.82 -1.74 -33.42
C ASP A 662 -6.10 -0.99 -33.01
N GLN A 663 -7.28 -1.54 -33.32
CA GLN A 663 -8.56 -1.01 -32.89
C GLN A 663 -8.70 -1.07 -31.36
N SER A 664 -8.50 -2.22 -30.74
CA SER A 664 -8.57 -2.35 -29.28
C SER A 664 -7.49 -1.52 -28.57
N ALA A 665 -6.29 -1.41 -29.14
CA ALA A 665 -5.22 -0.56 -28.59
C ALA A 665 -5.57 0.94 -28.66
N SER A 666 -6.13 1.41 -29.78
CA SER A 666 -6.59 2.79 -29.95
C SER A 666 -7.79 3.12 -29.03
N SER A 667 -8.76 2.20 -28.94
CA SER A 667 -9.86 2.27 -27.98
C SER A 667 -9.37 2.42 -26.55
N PHE A 668 -8.45 1.55 -26.09
CA PHE A 668 -7.89 1.60 -24.75
C PHE A 668 -7.21 2.95 -24.48
N HIS A 669 -6.41 3.47 -25.42
CA HIS A 669 -5.80 4.80 -25.27
C HIS A 669 -6.85 5.91 -25.08
N SER A 670 -7.98 5.84 -25.79
CA SER A 670 -9.10 6.78 -25.61
C SER A 670 -9.71 6.67 -24.20
N GLN A 671 -9.96 5.45 -23.70
CA GLN A 671 -10.48 5.21 -22.36
C GLN A 671 -9.52 5.69 -21.26
N THR A 672 -8.23 5.34 -21.36
CA THR A 672 -7.20 5.75 -20.38
C THR A 672 -6.99 7.26 -20.37
N SER A 673 -7.15 7.93 -21.52
CA SER A 673 -7.08 9.39 -21.61
C SER A 673 -8.15 10.10 -20.78
N CYS A 674 -9.27 9.43 -20.46
CA CYS A 674 -10.22 9.93 -19.46
C CYS A 674 -9.58 10.02 -18.07
N MET A 675 -8.95 8.94 -17.61
CA MET A 675 -8.28 8.89 -16.31
C MET A 675 -7.09 9.84 -16.23
N VAL A 676 -6.26 9.95 -17.28
CA VAL A 676 -5.17 10.94 -17.35
C VAL A 676 -5.68 12.36 -17.08
N ARG A 677 -6.78 12.76 -17.74
CA ARG A 677 -7.41 14.08 -17.52
C ARG A 677 -8.03 14.21 -16.13
N GLN A 678 -8.75 13.19 -15.65
CA GLN A 678 -9.38 13.17 -14.32
C GLN A 678 -8.34 13.42 -13.22
N TYR A 679 -7.28 12.61 -13.18
CA TYR A 679 -6.31 12.66 -12.09
C TYR A 679 -5.36 13.85 -12.21
N SER A 680 -5.04 14.34 -13.42
CA SER A 680 -4.29 15.59 -13.59
C SER A 680 -5.04 16.83 -13.11
N ASN A 681 -6.38 16.78 -13.05
CA ASN A 681 -7.20 17.85 -12.49
C ASN A 681 -7.24 17.85 -10.94
N TYR A 682 -6.68 16.82 -10.28
CA TYR A 682 -6.52 16.83 -8.83
C TYR A 682 -5.25 17.58 -8.41
N THR A 683 -5.32 18.28 -7.28
CA THR A 683 -4.25 19.12 -6.74
C THR A 683 -3.96 18.75 -5.29
N ALA A 684 -2.68 18.53 -4.96
CA ALA A 684 -2.19 18.36 -3.60
C ALA A 684 -1.02 19.34 -3.38
N GLU A 685 -0.95 19.99 -2.21
CA GLU A 685 0.13 20.95 -1.91
C GLU A 685 0.36 22.02 -2.99
N LYS A 686 -0.74 22.54 -3.54
CA LYS A 686 -0.82 23.51 -4.66
C LYS A 686 -0.16 23.04 -5.96
N THR A 687 0.08 21.73 -6.10
CA THR A 687 0.71 21.08 -7.25
C THR A 687 -0.29 20.11 -7.87
N HIS A 688 -0.44 20.12 -9.19
CA HIS A 688 -1.27 19.14 -9.90
C HIS A 688 -0.62 17.75 -9.89
N LEU A 689 -1.41 16.68 -9.83
CA LEU A 689 -0.88 15.33 -10.01
C LEU A 689 -0.47 15.10 -11.48
N LYS A 690 0.51 14.23 -11.71
CA LYS A 690 0.94 13.83 -13.05
C LYS A 690 0.11 12.64 -13.54
N GLY A 691 -1.08 12.89 -14.11
CA GLY A 691 -2.07 11.84 -14.43
C GLY A 691 -1.59 10.72 -15.37
N GLU A 692 -0.56 10.98 -16.20
CA GLU A 692 0.11 9.96 -17.02
C GLU A 692 1.00 9.02 -16.18
N ARG A 693 1.73 9.57 -15.21
CA ARG A 693 2.62 8.80 -14.32
C ARG A 693 1.85 7.84 -13.42
N VAL A 694 0.73 8.31 -12.89
CA VAL A 694 -0.13 7.51 -11.99
C VAL A 694 -1.15 6.64 -12.74
N LEU A 695 -1.03 6.52 -14.05
CA LEU A 695 -2.07 5.90 -14.89
C LEU A 695 -2.29 4.41 -14.58
N GLY A 696 -1.22 3.62 -14.43
CA GLY A 696 -1.31 2.18 -14.19
C GLY A 696 -2.07 1.88 -12.89
N GLU A 697 -1.64 2.50 -11.81
CA GLU A 697 -2.28 2.45 -10.48
C GLU A 697 -3.74 2.88 -10.50
N ASN A 698 -4.07 3.95 -11.24
CA ASN A 698 -5.44 4.41 -11.36
C ASN A 698 -6.32 3.44 -12.17
N ILE A 699 -5.79 2.82 -13.24
CA ILE A 699 -6.50 1.75 -13.96
C ILE A 699 -6.72 0.56 -13.02
N ALA A 700 -5.69 0.17 -12.28
CA ALA A 700 -5.72 -0.98 -11.36
C ALA A 700 -6.69 -0.78 -10.20
N ASP A 701 -6.70 0.40 -9.56
CA ASP A 701 -7.69 0.76 -8.52
C ASP A 701 -9.14 0.69 -9.04
N ASN A 702 -9.40 1.24 -10.24
CA ASN A 702 -10.74 1.32 -10.80
C ASN A 702 -11.25 -0.06 -11.27
N GLY A 703 -10.40 -0.85 -11.95
CA GLY A 703 -10.71 -2.23 -12.31
C GLY A 703 -10.83 -3.14 -11.10
N GLY A 704 -9.97 -2.94 -10.09
CA GLY A 704 -9.96 -3.71 -8.84
C GLY A 704 -11.22 -3.54 -8.02
N LEU A 705 -11.65 -2.30 -7.73
CA LEU A 705 -12.89 -2.09 -6.96
C LEU A 705 -14.12 -2.59 -7.71
N LYS A 706 -14.20 -2.35 -9.02
CA LYS A 706 -15.29 -2.83 -9.87
C LYS A 706 -15.40 -4.36 -9.86
N THR A 707 -14.27 -5.04 -10.06
CA THR A 707 -14.20 -6.52 -10.06
C THR A 707 -14.54 -7.07 -8.67
N ALA A 708 -14.04 -6.45 -7.61
CA ALA A 708 -14.34 -6.84 -6.23
C ALA A 708 -15.82 -6.66 -5.87
N TYR A 709 -16.48 -5.61 -6.37
CA TYR A 709 -17.91 -5.44 -6.18
C TYR A 709 -18.72 -6.48 -6.95
N ALA A 710 -18.35 -6.77 -8.21
CA ALA A 710 -18.98 -7.81 -9.01
C ALA A 710 -18.83 -9.21 -8.37
N ALA A 711 -17.64 -9.52 -7.82
CA ALA A 711 -17.39 -10.73 -7.05
C ALA A 711 -18.24 -10.78 -5.78
N TYR A 712 -18.26 -9.70 -4.98
CA TYR A 712 -19.09 -9.60 -3.78
C TYR A 712 -20.58 -9.84 -4.07
N LYS A 713 -21.14 -9.17 -5.10
CA LYS A 713 -22.56 -9.35 -5.48
C LYS A 713 -22.86 -10.74 -6.05
N GLN A 714 -21.88 -11.45 -6.59
CA GLN A 714 -22.05 -12.85 -7.01
C GLN A 714 -21.96 -13.81 -5.81
N TRP A 715 -21.01 -13.59 -4.91
CA TRP A 715 -20.85 -14.34 -3.67
C TRP A 715 -22.10 -14.22 -2.77
N GLU A 716 -22.62 -13.01 -2.58
CA GLU A 716 -23.85 -12.72 -1.81
C GLU A 716 -25.06 -13.51 -2.34
N ARG A 717 -25.20 -13.61 -3.67
CA ARG A 717 -26.24 -14.43 -4.32
C ARG A 717 -26.03 -15.93 -4.12
N SER A 718 -24.79 -16.39 -3.96
CA SER A 718 -24.44 -17.81 -3.80
C SER A 718 -24.73 -18.35 -2.40
N GLN A 719 -24.51 -17.53 -1.35
CA GLN A 719 -24.78 -17.91 0.04
C GLN A 719 -26.23 -17.61 0.46
N GLY A 720 -26.89 -16.67 -0.23
CA GLY A 720 -28.21 -16.18 0.14
C GLY A 720 -28.18 -15.35 1.43
N SER A 721 -29.37 -15.03 1.96
CA SER A 721 -29.55 -14.07 3.07
C SER A 721 -29.04 -14.55 4.44
N ALA A 722 -28.39 -15.72 4.54
CA ALA A 722 -28.07 -16.36 5.82
C ALA A 722 -26.81 -15.84 6.52
N GLU A 723 -25.79 -15.38 5.77
CA GLU A 723 -24.55 -14.80 6.33
C GLU A 723 -24.59 -13.27 6.44
N VAL A 724 -25.62 -12.62 5.89
CA VAL A 724 -25.77 -11.16 5.94
C VAL A 724 -26.29 -10.73 7.32
N LYS A 725 -25.35 -10.49 8.25
CA LYS A 725 -25.64 -9.86 9.55
C LYS A 725 -25.11 -8.43 9.59
N SER A 726 -25.93 -7.52 10.13
CA SER A 726 -25.55 -6.13 10.39
C SER A 726 -24.54 -6.04 11.53
N LEU A 727 -23.72 -4.98 11.54
CA LEU A 727 -22.77 -4.72 12.61
C LEU A 727 -23.39 -3.83 13.70
N PRO A 728 -23.16 -4.11 14.99
CA PRO A 728 -23.86 -3.43 16.08
C PRO A 728 -23.43 -1.97 16.18
N GLY A 729 -24.37 -1.04 15.98
CA GLY A 729 -24.11 0.41 15.95
C GLY A 729 -23.73 0.98 14.57
N LEU A 730 -23.66 0.15 13.52
CA LEU A 730 -23.45 0.60 12.14
C LEU A 730 -24.75 0.47 11.34
N SER A 731 -25.46 1.59 11.18
CA SER A 731 -26.64 1.71 10.32
C SER A 731 -26.25 1.79 8.83
N LEU A 732 -25.45 0.84 8.35
CA LEU A 732 -25.00 0.73 6.95
C LEU A 732 -25.53 -0.55 6.31
N THR A 733 -25.86 -0.50 5.02
CA THR A 733 -26.06 -1.71 4.22
C THR A 733 -24.73 -2.42 3.97
N GLN A 734 -24.77 -3.70 3.60
CA GLN A 734 -23.54 -4.42 3.21
C GLN A 734 -22.84 -3.79 2.00
N GLU A 735 -23.58 -3.23 1.05
CA GLU A 735 -23.02 -2.52 -0.11
C GLU A 735 -22.29 -1.25 0.33
N GLN A 736 -22.85 -0.48 1.26
CA GLN A 736 -22.18 0.67 1.87
C GLN A 736 -20.95 0.24 2.68
N LEU A 737 -21.03 -0.89 3.40
CA LEU A 737 -19.94 -1.43 4.21
C LEU A 737 -18.75 -1.91 3.36
N PHE A 738 -19.00 -2.48 2.17
CA PHE A 738 -17.98 -2.78 1.16
C PHE A 738 -17.21 -1.51 0.76
N PHE A 739 -17.91 -0.42 0.41
CA PHE A 739 -17.26 0.82 0.01
C PHE A 739 -16.56 1.52 1.19
N VAL A 740 -17.09 1.42 2.42
CA VAL A 740 -16.41 1.89 3.63
C VAL A 740 -15.11 1.12 3.87
N GLY A 741 -15.09 -0.21 3.63
CA GLY A 741 -13.88 -1.01 3.65
C GLY A 741 -12.82 -0.49 2.67
N PHE A 742 -13.21 -0.28 1.41
CA PHE A 742 -12.35 0.31 0.38
C PHE A 742 -11.77 1.67 0.80
N GLY A 743 -12.62 2.62 1.22
CA GLY A 743 -12.17 3.95 1.63
C GLY A 743 -11.25 3.91 2.86
N GLN A 744 -11.48 2.97 3.79
CA GLN A 744 -10.65 2.83 4.98
C GLN A 744 -9.24 2.29 4.72
N LEU A 745 -8.99 1.55 3.64
CA LEU A 745 -7.62 1.15 3.24
C LEU A 745 -6.69 2.37 3.09
N TRP A 746 -7.26 3.45 2.59
CA TRP A 746 -6.53 4.63 2.12
C TRP A 746 -6.38 5.72 3.19
N CYS A 747 -6.90 5.51 4.40
CA CYS A 747 -6.71 6.43 5.52
C CYS A 747 -5.22 6.68 5.77
N SER A 748 -4.81 7.93 5.60
CA SER A 748 -3.40 8.31 5.45
C SER A 748 -3.11 9.76 5.84
N TYR A 749 -1.87 9.94 6.28
CA TYR A 749 -1.20 11.21 6.55
C TYR A 749 0.05 11.32 5.65
N TYR A 750 0.33 12.54 5.20
CA TYR A 750 1.51 12.91 4.42
C TYR A 750 2.03 14.27 4.93
N THR A 751 3.35 14.48 4.96
CA THR A 751 3.93 15.81 5.18
C THR A 751 3.80 16.69 3.92
N PRO A 752 3.77 18.03 4.05
CA PRO A 752 3.76 18.96 2.91
C PRO A 752 4.96 18.82 1.96
N GLN A 753 6.11 18.36 2.47
CA GLN A 753 7.34 18.14 1.72
C GLN A 753 7.24 16.82 0.92
N TYR A 754 6.99 15.71 1.61
CA TYR A 754 6.89 14.40 0.97
C TYR A 754 5.70 14.30 0.01
N THR A 755 4.61 15.04 0.23
CA THR A 755 3.51 15.11 -0.76
C THR A 755 3.98 15.65 -2.12
N LYS A 756 4.90 16.63 -2.12
CA LYS A 756 5.48 17.20 -3.35
C LYS A 756 6.49 16.24 -3.97
N GLN A 757 7.32 15.60 -3.14
CA GLN A 757 8.26 14.56 -3.56
C GLN A 757 7.53 13.36 -4.20
N ALA A 758 6.42 12.90 -3.61
CA ALA A 758 5.61 11.80 -4.11
C ALA A 758 5.00 12.11 -5.50
N ILE A 759 4.51 13.33 -5.75
CA ILE A 759 4.08 13.76 -7.09
C ILE A 759 5.24 13.66 -8.12
N LEU A 760 6.49 13.76 -7.65
CA LEU A 760 7.70 13.64 -8.47
C LEU A 760 8.36 12.25 -8.47
N THR A 761 7.87 11.26 -7.71
CA THR A 761 8.56 9.96 -7.55
C THR A 761 7.66 8.74 -7.43
N ASP A 762 6.48 8.85 -6.86
CA ASP A 762 5.56 7.73 -6.66
C ASP A 762 4.77 7.48 -7.95
N GLU A 763 4.62 6.22 -8.35
CA GLU A 763 3.68 5.83 -9.42
C GLU A 763 2.25 5.72 -8.88
N HIS A 764 2.05 5.73 -7.56
CA HIS A 764 0.73 5.76 -6.94
C HIS A 764 0.17 7.17 -6.80
N THR A 765 -1.12 7.31 -7.09
CA THR A 765 -1.91 8.49 -6.69
C THR A 765 -1.91 8.65 -5.16
N ILE A 766 -1.81 9.89 -4.67
CA ILE A 766 -1.97 10.22 -3.23
C ILE A 766 -3.31 9.68 -2.71
N SER A 767 -3.31 8.92 -1.61
CA SER A 767 -4.40 8.01 -1.22
C SER A 767 -5.80 8.64 -1.09
N LYS A 768 -5.91 9.95 -0.75
CA LYS A 768 -7.19 10.69 -0.81
C LYS A 768 -7.83 10.59 -2.21
N PHE A 769 -7.04 10.71 -3.26
CA PHE A 769 -7.49 10.67 -4.64
C PHE A 769 -7.58 9.24 -5.21
N ARG A 770 -6.90 8.24 -4.63
CA ARG A 770 -7.24 6.80 -4.85
C ARG A 770 -8.68 6.53 -4.40
N THR A 771 -9.04 7.02 -3.20
CA THR A 771 -10.42 6.92 -2.71
C THR A 771 -11.40 7.68 -3.61
N ILE A 772 -11.18 8.98 -3.80
CA ILE A 772 -12.13 9.86 -4.51
C ILE A 772 -12.28 9.50 -5.99
N GLY A 773 -11.17 9.35 -6.72
CA GLY A 773 -11.22 9.15 -8.17
C GLY A 773 -11.98 7.88 -8.57
N VAL A 774 -11.82 6.82 -7.77
CA VAL A 774 -12.47 5.53 -7.97
C VAL A 774 -13.97 5.59 -7.64
N VAL A 775 -14.37 6.17 -6.50
CA VAL A 775 -15.80 6.27 -6.17
C VAL A 775 -16.55 7.24 -7.09
N SER A 776 -15.90 8.33 -7.51
CA SER A 776 -16.44 9.23 -8.54
C SER A 776 -16.71 8.49 -9.86
N ASN A 777 -15.87 7.52 -10.25
CA ASN A 777 -16.08 6.68 -11.44
C ASN A 777 -17.08 5.55 -11.23
N SER A 778 -17.30 5.08 -10.00
CA SER A 778 -18.21 3.97 -9.72
C SER A 778 -19.69 4.38 -9.86
N GLY A 779 -20.44 3.60 -10.64
CA GLY A 779 -21.90 3.70 -10.69
C GLY A 779 -22.58 2.99 -9.51
N ASP A 780 -21.94 1.95 -8.97
CA ASP A 780 -22.44 1.17 -7.84
C ASP A 780 -22.30 1.92 -6.51
N PHE A 781 -21.21 2.67 -6.33
CA PHE A 781 -21.05 3.58 -5.19
C PHE A 781 -22.20 4.59 -5.13
N ALA A 782 -22.47 5.26 -6.25
CA ALA A 782 -23.52 6.27 -6.34
C ALA A 782 -24.92 5.70 -6.08
N ARG A 783 -25.15 4.41 -6.41
CA ARG A 783 -26.38 3.69 -6.02
C ARG A 783 -26.41 3.39 -4.52
N ALA A 784 -25.34 2.81 -3.97
CA ALA A 784 -25.27 2.39 -2.56
C ALA A 784 -25.43 3.57 -1.57
N PHE A 785 -24.91 4.75 -1.91
CA PHE A 785 -25.08 5.98 -1.10
C PHE A 785 -26.15 6.95 -1.62
N GLN A 786 -26.90 6.56 -2.66
CA GLN A 786 -28.00 7.36 -3.25
C GLN A 786 -27.56 8.78 -3.69
N CYS A 787 -26.31 8.92 -4.15
CA CYS A 787 -25.71 10.21 -4.47
C CYS A 787 -26.39 10.87 -5.67
N ALA A 788 -26.97 12.06 -5.46
CA ALA A 788 -27.60 12.84 -6.51
C ALA A 788 -26.61 13.14 -7.68
N PRO A 789 -27.09 13.23 -8.94
CA PRO A 789 -26.25 13.59 -10.07
C PRO A 789 -25.55 14.94 -9.86
N ASN A 790 -24.30 15.05 -10.33
CA ASN A 790 -23.43 16.23 -10.20
C ASN A 790 -22.90 16.51 -8.77
N THR A 791 -23.14 15.63 -7.80
CA THR A 791 -22.36 15.65 -6.54
C THR A 791 -20.88 15.31 -6.83
N PRO A 792 -19.91 15.75 -6.01
CA PRO A 792 -18.48 15.47 -6.26
C PRO A 792 -18.14 13.98 -6.43
N MET A 793 -18.80 13.09 -5.67
CA MET A 793 -18.63 11.64 -5.82
C MET A 793 -19.60 11.01 -6.86
N ASN A 794 -20.42 11.80 -7.55
CA ASN A 794 -21.24 11.35 -8.68
C ASN A 794 -21.25 12.35 -9.87
N PRO A 795 -20.07 12.59 -10.50
CA PRO A 795 -19.97 13.43 -11.69
C PRO A 795 -20.67 12.81 -12.90
N GLN A 796 -21.03 13.64 -13.89
CA GLN A 796 -21.62 13.19 -15.17
C GLN A 796 -20.66 12.30 -15.97
N THR A 797 -19.39 12.71 -16.06
CA THR A 797 -18.34 11.95 -16.73
C THR A 797 -17.70 11.00 -15.73
N LYS A 798 -17.83 9.69 -15.98
CA LYS A 798 -17.17 8.62 -15.24
C LYS A 798 -16.20 7.91 -16.17
N CYS A 799 -14.94 7.76 -15.75
CA CYS A 799 -13.92 7.08 -16.53
C CYS A 799 -13.94 5.57 -16.24
N GLN A 800 -13.94 4.75 -17.29
CA GLN A 800 -13.93 3.29 -17.18
C GLN A 800 -13.02 2.68 -18.24
N VAL A 801 -12.21 1.69 -17.83
CA VAL A 801 -11.39 0.87 -18.74
C VAL A 801 -11.90 -0.56 -18.65
N TRP A 802 -11.53 -1.28 -17.58
CA TRP A 802 -11.97 -2.65 -17.29
C TRP A 802 -13.37 -2.69 -16.66
#